data_AF-A0A3Q9UK87-F1
#
_entry.id   AF-A0A3Q9UK87-F1
#
_cell.length_a   1.000
_cell.length_b   1.000
_cell.length_c   1.000
_cell.angle_alpha   90.00
_cell.angle_beta   90.00
_cell.angle_gamma   90.00
#
_symmetry.space_group_name_H-M   'P 1'
#
loop_
_entity.id
_entity.type
_entity.pdbx_description
1 polymer ?
#
loop_
_entity_poly.entity_id
_entity_poly.type
_entity_poly.pdbx_seq_one_letter_code
_entity_poly.pdbx_strand_id
1 'polypeptide(L)'
;MVGALSIDLTARIASADAALALGGVVVVGAGLSISSRFPATRGLTSLLWDALDTDVAARSKLASALGREDADAKSLVGDEWADVEQAWAAVAGSATARHRFQSQFVKLDGERSTQPSVAHEALARLVHSGVIECVVSLNWDTALECAYQRLYGAALPAGVVFKPHGDVAQPHVPWTLPHEPGVVPSDVLGTITQLRSTHARTLLIVGYSESDQVVVDELVRPLDQSWRTIRIGPHAMGGEDLKETAEVVLPALAERYAIREERSAWHTVTYAGSRGVDSWLAGQRLGPQDVDSCPELDEVQTIKRSLQHDRAVVVNGPTGSGKSICAYQALRGLMNDGYEVLRLRDNARQDGVRSWLTDLVAFPHRKVLFIDDAQDLSADTVREIAEAATPERLVLIVGIDHVAGGVNTVHLSASGAVARLARFVREQRANLFPHIRALDDHVGNHPHDFNFERRIDLAEREPTTWQFAYVLTGGWRRVRRQAMELRDQDRADLALAAIAVAQVAGVDSGVAQDELEALLPVLHRDQQWLERSIEQLRLRRLISESDGRIRCAHLQAALNVITWSLHPPRHVFSPHRRPEVLPVASASASPRTTAHATATPVDTTMPAPPQLPALEVERDRKAIGALIAFVLNSSSTPLRGCTWLVGRNLDTDARWILRREGVLSDALYSELARRALAISGDGDIAEAAQLLSEVIAYSDGAVMATVRAHADRLREWYAAIAPENGWALGDLANSLHQPDAEFAEQVAGFTDGRRLARLILDGGWPHIYSSSHALDRLCNIGGDTLRASTKAHLDESAYRQMLDANPPELWHISTLIENLSAADHDLALRLVEHSARQIASLLMMDPVRRWNDLFNLVFGTLGYAAITFGRRANLPAKCRPAARTLVRALDRDQVAQVLSGPQDQWGQMNFDVFIGLVEKADAATFADVADRLDFAKLEESLATPEGRPSGTGLYLCVQLFERKSDEVRLILDRLEPSLIALDSFIAFMAPDVAARALRRGLPLDLGLDHHRWGWAAAVVARLAEHDAGLALEVVEANRAGVIEGLTNNTSDPFDNLNAWVEVCDHLDSTLIDTLIAELPEGAVSKWERAIKRPQRYGHSRRDQIAPLVFRAARTGGHVKSEAEGLLQRFPALARMQLG
;
A
#
# COMPACT_ATOMS: atom_id res chain seq x y z
N MET A 1 -4.71 -42.39 0.06
CA MET A 1 -5.12 -43.77 -0.31
C MET A 1 -5.27 -44.57 0.98
N VAL A 2 -6.50 -44.74 1.47
CA VAL A 2 -6.82 -45.61 2.61
C VAL A 2 -7.06 -47.02 2.03
N GLY A 3 -6.44 -48.05 2.63
CA GLY A 3 -6.69 -49.43 2.25
C GLY A 3 -8.18 -49.76 2.38
N ALA A 4 -8.73 -50.53 1.44
CA ALA A 4 -10.16 -50.85 1.42
C ALA A 4 -10.61 -51.44 2.78
N LEU A 5 -11.51 -50.72 3.48
CA LEU A 5 -12.14 -51.19 4.71
C LEU A 5 -12.95 -52.45 4.43
N SER A 6 -13.08 -53.35 5.41
CA SER A 6 -13.95 -54.52 5.26
C SER A 6 -15.41 -54.09 5.11
N ILE A 7 -16.20 -54.83 4.32
CA ILE A 7 -17.61 -54.51 4.07
C ILE A 7 -18.41 -54.43 5.39
N ASP A 8 -18.10 -55.29 6.36
CA ASP A 8 -18.73 -55.29 7.69
C ASP A 8 -18.39 -54.02 8.49
N LEU A 9 -17.13 -53.59 8.50
CA LEU A 9 -16.71 -52.38 9.19
C LEU A 9 -17.34 -51.12 8.58
N THR A 10 -17.41 -51.04 7.24
CA THR A 10 -18.07 -49.93 6.54
C THR A 10 -19.56 -49.83 6.91
N ALA A 11 -20.27 -50.97 6.97
CA ALA A 11 -21.68 -50.99 7.37
C ALA A 11 -21.88 -50.56 8.83
N ARG A 12 -20.99 -50.98 9.74
CA ARG A 12 -21.02 -50.56 11.15
C ARG A 12 -20.70 -49.08 11.33
N ILE A 13 -19.74 -48.54 10.58
CA ILE A 13 -19.42 -47.10 10.57
C ILE A 13 -20.63 -46.29 10.10
N ALA A 14 -21.32 -46.71 9.03
CA ALA A 14 -22.54 -46.05 8.58
C ALA A 14 -23.67 -46.09 9.64
N SER A 15 -23.80 -47.19 10.38
CA SER A 15 -24.76 -47.31 11.49
C SER A 15 -24.40 -46.37 12.66
N ALA A 16 -23.11 -46.30 13.02
CA ALA A 16 -22.62 -45.39 14.06
C ALA A 16 -22.83 -43.92 13.66
N ASP A 17 -22.56 -43.58 12.40
CA ASP A 17 -22.80 -42.25 11.83
C ASP A 17 -24.29 -41.86 11.88
N ALA A 18 -25.20 -42.80 11.59
CA ALA A 18 -26.64 -42.58 11.73
C ALA A 18 -27.06 -42.40 13.21
N ALA A 19 -26.43 -43.09 14.15
CA ALA A 19 -26.68 -42.94 15.57
C ALA A 19 -26.27 -41.56 16.11
N LEU A 20 -25.23 -40.96 15.52
CA LEU A 20 -24.74 -39.63 15.88
C LEU A 20 -25.62 -38.48 15.37
N ALA A 21 -26.68 -38.76 14.60
CA ALA A 21 -27.61 -37.73 14.11
C ALA A 21 -28.36 -36.99 15.24
N LEU A 22 -28.47 -37.59 16.42
CA LEU A 22 -29.03 -36.99 17.63
C LEU A 22 -27.96 -36.41 18.57
N GLY A 23 -26.75 -36.16 18.08
CA GLY A 23 -25.63 -35.67 18.89
C GLY A 23 -24.92 -36.79 19.66
N GLY A 24 -23.66 -36.51 20.01
CA GLY A 24 -22.77 -37.46 20.65
C GLY A 24 -22.02 -36.89 21.84
N VAL A 25 -21.76 -37.74 22.84
CA VAL A 25 -20.83 -37.47 23.94
C VAL A 25 -19.70 -38.48 23.84
N VAL A 26 -18.46 -38.01 23.90
CA VAL A 26 -17.28 -38.88 23.74
C VAL A 26 -16.52 -38.96 25.05
N VAL A 27 -16.14 -40.17 25.46
CA VAL A 27 -15.14 -40.41 26.51
C VAL A 27 -13.88 -40.94 25.83
N VAL A 28 -12.77 -40.22 25.95
CA VAL A 28 -11.50 -40.61 25.30
C VAL A 28 -10.44 -40.99 26.33
N GLY A 29 -9.67 -42.02 26.00
CA GLY A 29 -8.53 -42.49 26.80
C GLY A 29 -7.23 -42.52 26.00
N ALA A 30 -6.18 -43.09 26.61
CA ALA A 30 -4.82 -43.06 26.07
C ALA A 30 -4.71 -43.66 24.66
N GLY A 31 -5.62 -44.57 24.27
CA GLY A 31 -5.67 -45.17 22.95
C GLY A 31 -5.90 -44.18 21.80
N LEU A 32 -6.42 -42.98 22.06
CA LEU A 32 -6.51 -41.90 21.06
C LEU A 32 -5.12 -41.29 20.75
N SER A 33 -4.25 -41.21 21.76
CA SER A 33 -2.96 -40.50 21.70
C SER A 33 -1.77 -41.38 21.30
N ILE A 34 -1.94 -42.71 21.21
CA ILE A 34 -0.86 -43.66 20.87
C ILE A 34 -0.17 -43.29 19.56
N SER A 35 -0.93 -42.93 18.54
CA SER A 35 -0.38 -42.64 17.22
C SER A 35 0.21 -41.23 17.08
N SER A 36 -0.18 -40.31 17.96
CA SER A 36 0.53 -39.05 18.23
C SER A 36 1.84 -39.28 18.99
N ARG A 37 2.31 -40.53 19.06
CA ARG A 37 3.54 -41.00 19.72
C ARG A 37 3.49 -40.92 21.23
N PHE A 38 2.35 -40.61 21.86
CA PHE A 38 2.24 -40.66 23.32
C PHE A 38 2.25 -42.12 23.81
N PRO A 39 3.07 -42.44 24.81
CA PRO A 39 3.03 -43.78 25.39
C PRO A 39 1.70 -44.02 26.10
N ALA A 40 1.21 -45.26 26.04
CA ALA A 40 0.22 -45.73 27.02
C ALA A 40 0.82 -45.67 28.43
N THR A 41 0.00 -45.86 29.46
CA THR A 41 0.43 -45.79 30.88
C THR A 41 1.71 -46.58 31.18
N ARG A 42 1.87 -47.78 30.59
CA ARG A 42 3.07 -48.62 30.75
C ARG A 42 4.33 -48.09 30.07
N GLY A 43 4.21 -47.17 29.12
CA GLY A 43 5.36 -46.54 28.46
C GLY A 43 5.81 -45.24 29.13
N LEU A 44 5.16 -44.81 30.23
CA LEU A 44 5.55 -43.65 31.03
C LEU A 44 6.60 -43.97 32.10
N THR A 45 6.98 -45.25 32.28
CA THR A 45 7.92 -45.70 33.31
C THR A 45 9.27 -45.02 33.25
N SER A 46 9.75 -44.66 32.05
CA SER A 46 11.02 -43.95 31.88
C SER A 46 11.00 -42.54 32.48
N LEU A 47 9.88 -41.81 32.33
CA LEU A 47 9.66 -40.51 32.97
C LEU A 47 9.52 -40.66 34.47
N LEU A 48 8.87 -41.74 34.91
CA LEU A 48 8.69 -42.07 36.32
C LEU A 48 10.04 -42.35 37.01
N TRP A 49 10.95 -43.08 36.35
CA TRP A 49 12.28 -43.36 36.88
C TRP A 49 13.11 -42.09 37.06
N ASP A 50 13.17 -41.23 36.03
CA ASP A 50 13.92 -39.96 36.12
C ASP A 50 13.36 -39.01 37.20
N ALA A 51 12.02 -38.97 37.34
CA ALA A 51 11.36 -38.21 38.40
C ALA A 51 11.78 -38.68 39.80
N LEU A 52 11.86 -39.99 40.03
CA LEU A 52 12.31 -40.57 41.30
C LEU A 52 13.81 -40.37 41.53
N ASP A 53 14.66 -40.53 40.52
CA ASP A 53 16.10 -40.29 40.63
C ASP A 53 16.43 -38.81 40.92
N THR A 54 15.52 -37.88 40.57
CA THR A 54 15.63 -36.46 40.91
C THR A 54 15.38 -36.18 42.40
N ASP A 55 14.61 -37.03 43.10
CA ASP A 55 14.38 -36.94 44.54
C ASP A 55 14.86 -38.22 45.26
N VAL A 56 16.13 -38.21 45.63
CA VAL A 56 16.79 -39.30 46.36
C VAL A 56 16.01 -39.69 47.61
N ALA A 57 15.39 -38.75 48.33
CA ALA A 57 14.65 -39.08 49.55
C ALA A 57 13.35 -39.85 49.26
N ALA A 58 12.65 -39.53 48.16
CA ALA A 58 11.50 -40.29 47.70
C ALA A 58 11.91 -41.69 47.21
N ARG A 59 13.02 -41.79 46.47
CA ARG A 59 13.56 -43.06 45.98
C ARG A 59 14.02 -43.99 47.11
N SER A 60 14.75 -43.49 48.11
CA SER A 60 15.18 -44.30 49.26
C SER A 60 13.99 -44.81 50.08
N LYS A 61 12.91 -44.01 50.20
CA LYS A 61 11.65 -44.45 50.84
C LYS A 61 10.96 -45.54 50.03
N LEU A 62 10.92 -45.41 48.70
CA LEU A 62 10.38 -46.44 47.82
C LEU A 62 11.20 -47.74 47.92
N ALA A 63 12.53 -47.66 47.94
CA ALA A 63 13.39 -48.84 48.11
C ALA A 63 13.12 -49.59 49.41
N SER A 64 12.93 -48.84 50.50
CA SER A 64 12.53 -49.40 51.79
C SER A 64 11.15 -50.07 51.74
N ALA A 65 10.18 -49.48 51.04
CA ALA A 65 8.83 -50.04 50.86
C ALA A 65 8.84 -51.33 50.02
N LEU A 66 9.71 -51.40 49.00
CA LEU A 66 9.90 -52.57 48.15
C LEU A 66 10.79 -53.66 48.80
N GLY A 67 11.42 -53.38 49.95
CA GLY A 67 12.34 -54.30 50.61
C GLY A 67 13.66 -54.51 49.85
N ARG A 68 14.12 -53.51 49.10
CA ARG A 68 15.32 -53.54 48.23
C ARG A 68 16.35 -52.51 48.69
N GLU A 69 17.62 -52.70 48.32
CA GLU A 69 18.64 -51.67 48.50
C GLU A 69 18.35 -50.47 47.58
N ASP A 70 18.65 -49.26 48.04
CA ASP A 70 18.48 -48.04 47.24
C ASP A 70 19.47 -48.04 46.06
N ALA A 71 18.92 -48.08 44.85
CA ALA A 71 19.63 -48.10 43.57
C ALA A 71 18.99 -47.07 42.62
N ASP A 72 19.48 -46.95 41.38
CA ASP A 72 18.81 -46.14 40.37
C ASP A 72 17.36 -46.61 40.17
N ALA A 73 16.44 -45.67 39.91
CA ALA A 73 15.02 -45.95 39.90
C ALA A 73 14.61 -47.01 38.85
N LYS A 74 15.36 -47.14 37.76
CA LYS A 74 15.14 -48.18 36.74
C LYS A 74 15.42 -49.58 37.30
N SER A 75 16.57 -49.77 37.94
CA SER A 75 16.91 -51.04 38.61
C SER A 75 16.01 -51.33 39.81
N LEU A 76 15.54 -50.28 40.49
CA LEU A 76 14.71 -50.40 41.67
C LEU A 76 13.26 -50.81 41.37
N VAL A 77 12.65 -50.21 40.34
CA VAL A 77 11.23 -50.38 40.00
C VAL A 77 11.02 -51.44 38.93
N GLY A 78 11.85 -51.46 37.88
CA GLY A 78 11.65 -52.36 36.73
C GLY A 78 10.34 -52.09 35.97
N ASP A 79 9.82 -53.13 35.32
CA ASP A 79 8.61 -53.07 34.47
C ASP A 79 7.38 -53.80 35.07
N GLU A 80 7.53 -54.43 36.24
CA GLU A 80 6.43 -55.13 36.92
C GLU A 80 5.40 -54.13 37.46
N TRP A 81 4.12 -54.29 37.09
CA TRP A 81 3.10 -53.27 37.39
C TRP A 81 2.93 -52.99 38.88
N ALA A 82 3.05 -54.01 39.74
CA ALA A 82 2.94 -53.84 41.19
C ALA A 82 4.04 -52.93 41.78
N ASP A 83 5.24 -52.94 41.19
CA ASP A 83 6.35 -52.07 41.59
C ASP A 83 6.17 -50.67 40.98
N VAL A 84 5.72 -50.59 39.73
CA VAL A 84 5.40 -49.33 39.02
C VAL A 84 4.30 -48.55 39.74
N GLU A 85 3.29 -49.24 40.27
CA GLU A 85 2.19 -48.63 41.03
C GLU A 85 2.71 -47.98 42.34
N GLN A 86 3.60 -48.67 43.07
CA GLN A 86 4.26 -48.09 44.25
C GLN A 86 5.18 -46.92 43.88
N ALA A 87 5.84 -46.98 42.72
CA ALA A 87 6.64 -45.88 42.20
C ALA A 87 5.79 -44.64 41.89
N TRP A 88 4.59 -44.81 41.33
CA TRP A 88 3.62 -43.72 41.14
C TRP A 88 3.19 -43.10 42.48
N ALA A 89 2.92 -43.93 43.49
CA ALA A 89 2.59 -43.45 44.84
C ALA A 89 3.75 -42.66 45.48
N ALA A 90 5.00 -43.09 45.26
CA ALA A 90 6.18 -42.37 45.72
C ALA A 90 6.33 -41.01 45.03
N VAL A 91 6.07 -40.91 43.71
CA VAL A 91 6.03 -39.63 42.99
C VAL A 91 4.89 -38.74 43.49
N ALA A 92 3.70 -39.30 43.74
CA ALA A 92 2.57 -38.53 44.28
C ALA A 92 2.88 -37.92 45.66
N GLY A 93 3.60 -38.67 46.51
CA GLY A 93 4.03 -38.24 47.84
C GLY A 93 5.20 -37.25 47.87
N SER A 94 5.83 -36.95 46.73
CA SER A 94 6.94 -35.99 46.62
C SER A 94 6.61 -34.84 45.67
N ALA A 95 6.57 -33.61 46.20
CA ALA A 95 6.39 -32.41 45.39
C ALA A 95 7.49 -32.24 44.33
N THR A 96 8.74 -32.60 44.66
CA THR A 96 9.89 -32.47 43.77
C THR A 96 9.83 -33.48 42.62
N ALA A 97 9.61 -34.77 42.93
CA ALA A 97 9.48 -35.81 41.91
C ALA A 97 8.25 -35.56 41.02
N ARG A 98 7.12 -35.16 41.61
CA ARG A 98 5.90 -34.83 40.88
C ARG A 98 6.10 -33.66 39.92
N HIS A 99 6.68 -32.56 40.39
CA HIS A 99 6.98 -31.41 39.54
C HIS A 99 7.93 -31.79 38.40
N ARG A 100 8.93 -32.64 38.66
CA ARG A 100 9.84 -33.15 37.63
C ARG A 100 9.09 -33.93 36.55
N PHE A 101 8.26 -34.89 36.95
CA PHE A 101 7.44 -35.68 36.04
C PHE A 101 6.54 -34.78 35.16
N GLN A 102 5.77 -33.89 35.78
CA GLN A 102 4.86 -32.99 35.07
C GLN A 102 5.62 -32.08 34.10
N SER A 103 6.76 -31.52 34.52
CA SER A 103 7.60 -30.68 33.66
C SER A 103 8.16 -31.42 32.45
N GLN A 104 8.48 -32.71 32.59
CA GLN A 104 8.90 -33.54 31.46
C GLN A 104 7.75 -33.83 30.52
N PHE A 105 6.56 -34.12 31.05
CA PHE A 105 5.39 -34.38 30.24
C PHE A 105 4.92 -33.12 29.49
N VAL A 106 5.02 -31.93 30.08
CA VAL A 106 4.77 -30.64 29.40
C VAL A 106 5.68 -30.47 28.18
N LYS A 107 6.98 -30.80 28.31
CA LYS A 107 7.91 -30.77 27.17
C LYS A 107 7.54 -31.80 26.09
N LEU A 108 7.18 -33.01 26.52
CA LEU A 108 6.75 -34.09 25.63
C LEU A 108 5.52 -33.70 24.80
N ASP A 109 4.54 -33.08 25.45
CA ASP A 109 3.32 -32.57 24.82
C ASP A 109 3.64 -31.44 23.84
N GLY A 110 4.46 -30.46 24.24
CA GLY A 110 4.89 -29.37 23.37
C GLY A 110 5.62 -29.83 22.09
N GLU A 111 6.31 -30.98 22.13
CA GLU A 111 6.92 -31.58 20.95
C GLU A 111 5.91 -32.34 20.08
N ARG A 112 4.96 -33.05 20.69
CA ARG A 112 4.11 -34.04 19.98
C ARG A 112 2.76 -33.50 19.55
N SER A 113 2.15 -32.63 20.34
CA SER A 113 0.84 -32.03 20.06
C SER A 113 0.89 -30.98 18.94
N THR A 114 2.10 -30.54 18.54
CA THR A 114 2.29 -29.70 17.33
C THR A 114 1.92 -30.42 16.02
N GLN A 115 1.93 -31.75 16.04
CA GLN A 115 1.48 -32.61 14.94
C GLN A 115 0.46 -33.63 15.47
N PRO A 116 -0.80 -33.22 15.66
CA PRO A 116 -1.87 -34.10 16.10
C PRO A 116 -2.08 -35.26 15.11
N SER A 117 -2.58 -36.40 15.60
CA SER A 117 -2.91 -37.53 14.72
C SER A 117 -4.17 -37.26 13.92
N VAL A 118 -4.35 -38.01 12.83
CA VAL A 118 -5.58 -37.97 12.02
C VAL A 118 -6.84 -38.27 12.84
N ALA A 119 -6.71 -39.03 13.93
CA ALA A 119 -7.81 -39.30 14.86
C ALA A 119 -8.23 -38.05 15.65
N HIS A 120 -7.27 -37.23 16.11
CA HIS A 120 -7.55 -35.96 16.77
C HIS A 120 -8.15 -34.95 15.80
N GLU A 121 -7.61 -34.85 14.58
CA GLU A 121 -8.17 -33.98 13.53
C GLU A 121 -9.60 -34.40 13.18
N ALA A 122 -9.88 -35.70 13.06
CA ALA A 122 -11.23 -36.20 12.82
C ALA A 122 -12.19 -35.91 13.99
N LEU A 123 -11.76 -36.12 15.23
CA LEU A 123 -12.56 -35.76 16.41
C LEU A 123 -12.83 -34.26 16.46
N ALA A 124 -11.83 -33.43 16.16
CA ALA A 124 -11.98 -31.97 16.09
C ALA A 124 -13.02 -31.56 15.03
N ARG A 125 -13.06 -32.21 13.86
CA ARG A 125 -14.12 -31.98 12.84
C ARG A 125 -15.50 -32.38 13.31
N LEU A 126 -15.62 -33.51 14.01
CA LEU A 126 -16.90 -33.95 14.58
C LEU A 126 -17.39 -33.01 15.69
N VAL A 127 -16.48 -32.44 16.48
CA VAL A 127 -16.78 -31.39 17.46
C VAL A 127 -17.21 -30.10 16.76
N HIS A 128 -16.44 -29.63 15.77
CA HIS A 128 -16.73 -28.40 15.03
C HIS A 128 -18.08 -28.45 14.30
N SER A 129 -18.40 -29.57 13.67
CA SER A 129 -19.69 -29.77 13.01
C SER A 129 -20.89 -29.87 13.97
N GLY A 130 -20.66 -29.86 15.29
CA GLY A 130 -21.68 -29.95 16.33
C GLY A 130 -22.25 -31.37 16.51
N VAL A 131 -21.64 -32.38 15.89
CA VAL A 131 -22.03 -33.78 16.04
C VAL A 131 -21.64 -34.30 17.41
N ILE A 132 -20.45 -33.92 17.87
CA ILE A 132 -19.99 -34.19 19.23
C ILE A 132 -20.20 -32.92 20.05
N GLU A 133 -21.12 -33.01 21.01
CA GLU A 133 -21.50 -31.89 21.87
C GLU A 133 -20.60 -31.79 23.12
N CYS A 134 -19.98 -32.90 23.52
CA CYS A 134 -19.13 -32.96 24.72
C CYS A 134 -18.06 -34.04 24.58
N VAL A 135 -16.84 -33.74 25.04
CA VAL A 135 -15.70 -34.65 25.11
C VAL A 135 -15.18 -34.68 26.55
N VAL A 136 -15.16 -35.85 27.17
CA VAL A 136 -14.49 -36.10 28.44
C VAL A 136 -13.18 -36.81 28.13
N SER A 137 -12.06 -36.09 28.22
CA SER A 137 -10.72 -36.61 27.97
C SER A 137 -10.03 -37.00 29.26
N LEU A 138 -9.71 -38.29 29.39
CA LEU A 138 -8.91 -38.80 30.50
C LEU A 138 -7.40 -38.60 30.27
N ASN A 139 -7.02 -38.00 29.13
CA ASN A 139 -5.64 -37.73 28.76
C ASN A 139 -5.21 -36.34 29.21
N TRP A 140 -3.95 -36.20 29.63
CA TRP A 140 -3.36 -34.92 30.01
C TRP A 140 -2.92 -34.07 28.81
N ASP A 141 -2.67 -34.70 27.65
CA ASP A 141 -2.12 -34.03 26.46
C ASP A 141 -3.07 -33.01 25.82
N THR A 142 -2.53 -32.08 25.03
CA THR A 142 -3.27 -31.00 24.34
C THR A 142 -3.56 -31.31 22.86
N ALA A 143 -3.44 -32.57 22.44
CA ALA A 143 -3.45 -32.92 21.02
C ALA A 143 -4.79 -32.63 20.32
N LEU A 144 -5.93 -32.76 21.02
CA LEU A 144 -7.24 -32.42 20.48
C LEU A 144 -7.41 -30.90 20.30
N GLU A 145 -6.99 -30.11 21.28
CA GLU A 145 -7.05 -28.65 21.22
C GLU A 145 -6.14 -28.12 20.11
N CYS A 146 -4.92 -28.66 20.01
CA CYS A 146 -4.01 -28.35 18.91
C CYS A 146 -4.57 -28.77 17.54
N ALA A 147 -5.26 -29.92 17.44
CA ALA A 147 -5.92 -30.35 16.22
C ALA A 147 -7.02 -29.38 15.79
N TYR A 148 -7.87 -28.97 16.74
CA TYR A 148 -8.94 -28.01 16.48
C TYR A 148 -8.37 -26.66 16.02
N GLN A 149 -7.38 -26.13 16.74
CA GLN A 149 -6.72 -24.86 16.38
C GLN A 149 -6.01 -24.94 15.03
N ARG A 150 -5.40 -26.08 14.69
CA ARG A 150 -4.73 -26.30 13.41
C ARG A 150 -5.72 -26.31 12.24
N LEU A 151 -6.90 -26.90 12.41
CA LEU A 151 -7.92 -26.97 11.36
C LEU A 151 -8.69 -25.66 11.21
N TYR A 152 -9.03 -25.01 12.33
CA TYR A 152 -10.00 -23.90 12.35
C TYR A 152 -9.42 -22.54 12.74
N GLY A 153 -8.14 -22.48 13.13
CA GLY A 153 -7.45 -21.26 13.55
C GLY A 153 -7.86 -20.73 14.93
N ALA A 154 -9.08 -21.03 15.37
CA ALA A 154 -9.65 -20.63 16.65
C ALA A 154 -9.38 -21.66 17.77
N ALA A 155 -9.47 -21.22 19.02
CA ALA A 155 -9.45 -22.11 20.17
C ALA A 155 -10.72 -22.97 20.21
N LEU A 156 -10.59 -24.20 20.73
CA LEU A 156 -11.73 -25.08 20.94
C LEU A 156 -12.74 -24.41 21.91
N PRO A 157 -14.05 -24.43 21.62
CA PRO A 157 -15.05 -23.76 22.45
C PRO A 157 -15.04 -24.21 23.92
N ALA A 158 -15.08 -23.25 24.84
CA ALA A 158 -15.13 -23.53 26.27
C ALA A 158 -16.38 -24.37 26.62
N GLY A 159 -16.23 -25.33 27.53
CA GLY A 159 -17.32 -26.20 27.98
C GLY A 159 -17.63 -27.38 27.06
N VAL A 160 -16.85 -27.60 26.01
CA VAL A 160 -16.98 -28.79 25.14
C VAL A 160 -16.03 -29.90 25.56
N VAL A 161 -14.76 -29.57 25.87
CA VAL A 161 -13.76 -30.55 26.35
C VAL A 161 -13.58 -30.40 27.85
N PHE A 162 -13.65 -31.53 28.55
CA PHE A 162 -13.38 -31.65 29.98
C PHE A 162 -12.23 -32.61 30.21
N LYS A 163 -11.25 -32.20 31.02
CA LYS A 163 -10.05 -32.99 31.36
C LYS A 163 -10.00 -33.30 32.86
N PRO A 164 -10.84 -34.23 33.36
CA PRO A 164 -10.98 -34.47 34.80
C PRO A 164 -9.70 -35.00 35.46
N HIS A 165 -8.79 -35.62 34.71
CA HIS A 165 -7.55 -36.19 35.24
C HIS A 165 -6.36 -35.21 35.24
N GLY A 166 -6.59 -33.96 34.85
CA GLY A 166 -5.55 -32.93 34.72
C GLY A 166 -5.25 -32.58 33.28
N ASP A 167 -4.59 -31.44 33.10
CA ASP A 167 -4.30 -30.85 31.79
C ASP A 167 -2.88 -30.30 31.77
N VAL A 168 -2.12 -30.62 30.72
CA VAL A 168 -0.79 -30.07 30.47
C VAL A 168 -0.81 -28.56 30.33
N ALA A 169 -1.88 -27.98 29.80
CA ALA A 169 -2.03 -26.53 29.73
C ALA A 169 -2.10 -25.86 31.12
N GLN A 170 -2.38 -26.64 32.18
CA GLN A 170 -2.46 -26.19 33.57
C GLN A 170 -1.61 -27.10 34.49
N PRO A 171 -0.28 -27.10 34.35
CA PRO A 171 0.59 -28.08 35.01
C PRO A 171 0.63 -27.93 36.54
N HIS A 172 0.20 -26.78 37.06
CA HIS A 172 0.15 -26.48 38.49
C HIS A 172 -1.10 -27.04 39.20
N VAL A 173 -2.12 -27.45 38.44
CA VAL A 173 -3.34 -28.06 38.97
C VAL A 173 -3.06 -29.54 39.30
N PRO A 174 -3.69 -30.13 40.34
CA PRO A 174 -3.51 -31.55 40.63
C PRO A 174 -3.97 -32.44 39.46
N TRP A 175 -3.05 -33.25 38.95
CA TRP A 175 -3.35 -34.34 38.00
C TRP A 175 -3.70 -35.64 38.73
N THR A 176 -4.68 -36.37 38.25
CA THR A 176 -4.95 -37.75 38.70
C THR A 176 -3.90 -38.67 38.08
N LEU A 177 -3.04 -39.26 38.90
CA LEU A 177 -1.98 -40.16 38.44
C LEU A 177 -2.52 -41.59 38.22
N PRO A 178 -1.85 -42.44 37.42
CA PRO A 178 -2.39 -43.75 37.04
C PRO A 178 -2.66 -44.77 38.16
N HIS A 179 -2.13 -44.53 39.36
CA HIS A 179 -2.38 -45.35 40.55
C HIS A 179 -3.53 -44.80 41.43
N GLU A 180 -3.96 -43.56 41.19
CA GLU A 180 -5.05 -42.93 41.92
C GLU A 180 -6.38 -43.30 41.27
N PRO A 181 -7.48 -43.40 42.05
CA PRO A 181 -8.80 -43.51 41.47
C PRO A 181 -9.13 -42.26 40.64
N GLY A 182 -9.84 -42.44 39.53
CA GLY A 182 -10.35 -41.38 38.70
C GLY A 182 -11.30 -40.45 39.44
N VAL A 183 -11.61 -39.33 38.80
CA VAL A 183 -12.52 -38.32 39.34
C VAL A 183 -13.48 -37.91 38.23
N VAL A 184 -14.77 -37.73 38.56
CA VAL A 184 -15.74 -37.08 37.67
C VAL A 184 -16.23 -35.81 38.37
N PRO A 185 -15.65 -34.64 38.07
CA PRO A 185 -15.99 -33.42 38.78
C PRO A 185 -17.42 -32.96 38.48
N SER A 186 -17.98 -32.15 39.39
CA SER A 186 -19.40 -31.76 39.39
C SER A 186 -19.81 -30.94 38.16
N ASP A 187 -18.87 -30.25 37.53
CA ASP A 187 -19.05 -29.52 36.28
C ASP A 187 -19.32 -30.48 35.10
N VAL A 188 -18.56 -31.58 34.99
CA VAL A 188 -18.81 -32.64 34.00
C VAL A 188 -20.19 -33.26 34.22
N LEU A 189 -20.51 -33.64 35.46
CA LEU A 189 -21.82 -34.19 35.81
C LEU A 189 -22.96 -33.20 35.55
N GLY A 190 -22.73 -31.90 35.81
CA GLY A 190 -23.68 -30.83 35.55
C GLY A 190 -23.99 -30.68 34.06
N THR A 191 -22.94 -30.58 33.23
CA THR A 191 -23.04 -30.55 31.76
C THR A 191 -23.77 -31.77 31.24
N ILE A 192 -23.40 -32.97 31.70
CA ILE A 192 -24.03 -34.21 31.24
C ILE A 192 -25.49 -34.30 31.68
N THR A 193 -25.82 -33.86 32.90
CA THR A 193 -27.21 -33.80 33.36
C THR A 193 -28.04 -32.86 32.49
N GLN A 194 -27.49 -31.69 32.16
CA GLN A 194 -28.14 -30.75 31.26
C GLN A 194 -28.35 -31.38 29.87
N LEU A 195 -27.32 -32.04 29.34
CA LEU A 195 -27.39 -32.77 28.08
C LEU A 195 -28.44 -33.91 28.12
N ARG A 196 -28.61 -34.60 29.23
CA ARG A 196 -29.63 -35.66 29.37
C ARG A 196 -31.05 -35.10 29.45
N SER A 197 -31.22 -33.87 29.90
CA SER A 197 -32.54 -33.25 30.08
C SER A 197 -33.22 -32.86 28.77
N THR A 198 -32.47 -32.76 27.66
CA THR A 198 -32.99 -32.32 26.35
C THR A 198 -33.51 -33.50 25.51
N HIS A 199 -32.64 -34.44 25.14
CA HIS A 199 -32.99 -35.67 24.40
C HIS A 199 -31.91 -36.75 24.58
N ALA A 200 -32.14 -37.94 24.03
CA ALA A 200 -31.14 -39.00 23.99
C ALA A 200 -30.02 -38.68 22.98
N ARG A 201 -28.78 -39.04 23.33
CA ARG A 201 -27.56 -38.92 22.50
C ARG A 201 -26.92 -40.28 22.31
N THR A 202 -25.83 -40.33 21.55
CA THR A 202 -24.96 -41.51 21.47
C THR A 202 -23.71 -41.30 22.33
N LEU A 203 -23.39 -42.26 23.20
CA LEU A 203 -22.12 -42.30 23.93
C LEU A 203 -21.07 -43.01 23.06
N LEU A 204 -19.94 -42.35 22.80
CA LEU A 204 -18.77 -42.95 22.17
C LEU A 204 -17.66 -43.14 23.21
N ILE A 205 -17.14 -44.37 23.31
CA ILE A 205 -15.96 -44.65 24.14
C ILE A 205 -14.80 -44.94 23.20
N VAL A 206 -13.77 -44.10 23.20
CA VAL A 206 -12.70 -44.15 22.21
C VAL A 206 -11.35 -44.34 22.87
N GLY A 207 -10.71 -45.49 22.61
CA GLY A 207 -9.36 -45.75 23.11
C GLY A 207 -9.24 -45.78 24.64
N TYR A 208 -10.36 -45.93 25.35
CA TYR A 208 -10.42 -46.08 26.80
C TYR A 208 -10.74 -47.53 27.16
N SER A 209 -9.94 -48.12 28.06
CA SER A 209 -10.05 -49.52 28.48
C SER A 209 -11.11 -49.78 29.55
N GLU A 210 -11.81 -48.75 30.04
CA GLU A 210 -12.80 -48.87 31.13
C GLU A 210 -12.20 -49.49 32.41
N SER A 211 -10.91 -49.27 32.65
CA SER A 211 -10.19 -49.83 33.81
C SER A 211 -10.37 -49.01 35.09
N ASP A 212 -10.85 -47.77 35.01
CA ASP A 212 -11.13 -46.92 36.16
C ASP A 212 -12.58 -47.09 36.62
N GLN A 213 -12.77 -47.71 37.79
CA GLN A 213 -14.10 -48.03 38.28
C GLN A 213 -14.92 -46.79 38.66
N VAL A 214 -14.27 -45.70 39.09
CA VAL A 214 -14.98 -44.46 39.46
C VAL A 214 -15.57 -43.82 38.21
N VAL A 215 -14.77 -43.68 37.15
CA VAL A 215 -15.25 -43.14 35.86
C VAL A 215 -16.33 -44.06 35.27
N VAL A 216 -16.20 -45.38 35.41
CA VAL A 216 -17.23 -46.31 34.94
C VAL A 216 -18.53 -46.16 35.73
N ASP A 217 -18.47 -46.07 37.05
CA ASP A 217 -19.63 -46.02 37.93
C ASP A 217 -20.37 -44.68 37.86
N GLU A 218 -19.63 -43.58 37.83
CA GLU A 218 -20.18 -42.22 37.92
C GLU A 218 -20.52 -41.61 36.56
N LEU A 219 -19.83 -42.01 35.49
CA LEU A 219 -19.99 -41.43 34.16
C LEU A 219 -20.48 -42.44 33.11
N VAL A 220 -19.75 -43.53 32.88
CA VAL A 220 -20.03 -44.42 31.74
C VAL A 220 -21.32 -45.20 31.94
N ARG A 221 -21.47 -45.94 33.04
CA ARG A 221 -22.64 -46.80 33.30
C ARG A 221 -23.96 -46.01 33.34
N PRO A 222 -24.07 -44.83 33.98
CA PRO A 222 -25.29 -44.04 33.95
C PRO A 222 -25.69 -43.60 32.54
N LEU A 223 -24.71 -43.31 31.68
CA LEU A 223 -24.94 -42.95 30.29
C LEU A 223 -25.32 -44.19 29.45
N ASP A 224 -24.60 -45.30 29.61
CA ASP A 224 -24.82 -46.56 28.90
C ASP A 224 -26.23 -47.15 29.16
N GLN A 225 -26.80 -46.88 30.33
CA GLN A 225 -28.18 -47.27 30.66
C GLN A 225 -29.26 -46.41 29.97
N SER A 226 -28.93 -45.18 29.56
CA SER A 226 -29.90 -44.21 29.06
C SER A 226 -29.72 -43.84 27.59
N TRP A 227 -28.52 -44.02 27.06
CA TRP A 227 -28.10 -43.66 25.71
C TRP A 227 -27.56 -44.89 24.98
N ARG A 228 -27.52 -44.81 23.65
CA ARG A 228 -26.86 -45.83 22.84
C ARG A 228 -25.35 -45.67 23.00
N THR A 229 -24.63 -46.74 23.30
CA THR A 229 -23.16 -46.70 23.48
C THR A 229 -22.45 -47.47 22.39
N ILE A 230 -21.40 -46.89 21.82
CA ILE A 230 -20.54 -47.51 20.81
C ILE A 230 -19.09 -47.40 21.29
N ARG A 231 -18.40 -48.53 21.42
CA ARG A 231 -17.00 -48.60 21.82
C ARG A 231 -16.10 -48.74 20.59
N ILE A 232 -15.05 -47.93 20.54
CA ILE A 232 -14.05 -47.88 19.48
C ILE A 232 -12.70 -48.29 20.05
N GLY A 233 -12.21 -49.45 19.63
CA GLY A 233 -10.89 -49.94 19.99
C GLY A 233 -10.67 -51.42 19.66
N PRO A 234 -9.40 -51.87 19.65
CA PRO A 234 -9.05 -53.25 19.29
C PRO A 234 -9.66 -54.32 20.22
N HIS A 235 -10.05 -53.92 21.43
CA HIS A 235 -10.65 -54.78 22.45
C HIS A 235 -12.17 -54.63 22.57
N ALA A 236 -12.84 -53.90 21.67
CA ALA A 236 -14.28 -53.74 21.70
C ALA A 236 -14.99 -55.04 21.29
N MET A 237 -16.09 -55.40 21.98
CA MET A 237 -16.69 -56.74 21.92
C MET A 237 -18.21 -56.74 21.67
N GLY A 238 -18.88 -55.58 21.73
CA GLY A 238 -20.32 -55.43 21.52
C GLY A 238 -20.74 -55.59 20.05
N GLY A 239 -22.03 -55.92 19.85
CA GLY A 239 -22.59 -56.13 18.50
C GLY A 239 -22.53 -54.89 17.61
N GLU A 240 -22.59 -53.70 18.21
CA GLU A 240 -22.52 -52.40 17.52
C GLU A 240 -21.16 -51.71 17.67
N ASP A 241 -20.23 -52.34 18.39
CA ASP A 241 -18.90 -51.80 18.63
C ASP A 241 -18.02 -51.88 17.37
N LEU A 242 -17.03 -50.98 17.31
CA LEU A 242 -16.10 -50.84 16.20
C LEU A 242 -14.73 -51.37 16.64
N LYS A 243 -14.46 -52.63 16.29
CA LYS A 243 -13.24 -53.36 16.65
C LYS A 243 -12.06 -52.98 15.74
N GLU A 244 -11.66 -51.71 15.80
CA GLU A 244 -10.54 -51.17 15.06
C GLU A 244 -9.98 -49.94 15.82
N THR A 245 -8.82 -49.44 15.42
CA THR A 245 -8.18 -48.27 16.06
C THR A 245 -8.92 -46.96 15.75
N ALA A 246 -8.78 -45.98 16.66
CA ALA A 246 -9.34 -44.64 16.48
C ALA A 246 -8.84 -43.94 15.20
N GLU A 247 -7.61 -44.27 14.75
CA GLU A 247 -7.01 -43.75 13.52
C GLU A 247 -7.73 -44.14 12.24
N VAL A 248 -8.46 -45.25 12.26
CA VAL A 248 -9.22 -45.72 11.09
C VAL A 248 -10.67 -45.27 11.20
N VAL A 249 -11.25 -45.43 12.39
CA VAL A 249 -12.69 -45.23 12.59
C VAL A 249 -13.08 -43.74 12.62
N LEU A 250 -12.35 -42.90 13.35
CA LEU A 250 -12.73 -41.49 13.46
C LEU A 250 -12.63 -40.76 12.12
N PRO A 251 -11.56 -40.92 11.31
CA PRO A 251 -11.52 -40.30 9.97
C PRO A 251 -12.66 -40.74 9.06
N ALA A 252 -13.06 -42.02 9.11
CA ALA A 252 -14.19 -42.52 8.34
C ALA A 252 -15.53 -41.89 8.78
N LEU A 253 -15.74 -41.68 10.08
CA LEU A 253 -16.92 -40.95 10.60
C LEU A 253 -16.89 -39.46 10.21
N ALA A 254 -15.70 -38.85 10.16
CA ALA A 254 -15.53 -37.44 9.84
C ALA A 254 -15.53 -37.14 8.32
N GLU A 255 -15.37 -38.14 7.46
CA GLU A 255 -15.14 -37.98 6.01
C GLU A 255 -16.19 -37.11 5.32
N ARG A 256 -17.48 -37.31 5.62
CA ARG A 256 -18.57 -36.52 5.01
C ARG A 256 -18.49 -35.03 5.36
N TYR A 257 -18.01 -34.69 6.55
CA TYR A 257 -17.83 -33.31 6.99
C TYR A 257 -16.63 -32.69 6.32
N ALA A 258 -15.53 -33.45 6.19
CA ALA A 258 -14.36 -33.02 5.45
C ALA A 258 -14.67 -32.70 3.99
N ILE A 259 -15.39 -33.60 3.30
CA ILE A 259 -15.80 -33.39 1.90
C ILE A 259 -16.71 -32.16 1.76
N ARG A 260 -17.60 -31.94 2.74
CA ARG A 260 -18.49 -30.77 2.75
C ARG A 260 -17.73 -29.45 2.90
N GLU A 261 -16.77 -29.39 3.82
CA GLU A 261 -15.87 -28.24 3.99
C GLU A 261 -15.01 -28.01 2.73
N GLU A 262 -14.47 -29.07 2.12
CA GLU A 262 -13.64 -28.99 0.90
C GLU A 262 -14.40 -28.46 -0.32
N ARG A 263 -15.68 -28.83 -0.46
CA ARG A 263 -16.55 -28.39 -1.56
C ARG A 263 -17.22 -27.03 -1.32
N SER A 264 -17.10 -26.47 -0.12
CA SER A 264 -17.65 -25.17 0.21
C SER A 264 -16.99 -24.06 -0.61
N ALA A 265 -17.77 -23.04 -0.97
CA ALA A 265 -17.27 -21.76 -1.47
C ALA A 265 -16.28 -21.08 -0.50
N TRP A 266 -16.30 -21.45 0.78
CA TRP A 266 -15.47 -20.91 1.84
C TRP A 266 -14.38 -21.88 2.25
N HIS A 267 -13.25 -21.34 2.69
CA HIS A 267 -12.26 -22.13 3.39
C HIS A 267 -11.80 -21.41 4.66
N THR A 268 -11.49 -22.20 5.69
CA THR A 268 -10.98 -21.64 6.94
C THR A 268 -9.57 -21.07 6.74
N VAL A 269 -9.35 -19.91 7.33
CA VAL A 269 -8.06 -19.24 7.39
C VAL A 269 -7.40 -19.59 8.71
N THR A 270 -6.18 -20.09 8.66
CA THR A 270 -5.35 -20.36 9.84
C THR A 270 -4.07 -19.56 9.77
N TYR A 271 -3.60 -19.08 10.93
CA TYR A 271 -2.38 -18.28 11.07
C TYR A 271 -1.21 -19.15 11.54
N ALA A 272 -1.24 -20.45 11.20
CA ALA A 272 -0.23 -21.40 11.62
C ALA A 272 1.03 -21.29 10.74
N GLY A 273 2.20 -21.27 11.39
CA GLY A 273 3.50 -21.12 10.73
C GLY A 273 3.90 -19.66 10.53
N SER A 274 5.18 -19.44 10.20
CA SER A 274 5.73 -18.13 9.86
C SER A 274 6.75 -18.27 8.74
N ARG A 275 6.66 -17.38 7.75
CA ARG A 275 7.67 -17.26 6.68
C ARG A 275 8.80 -16.29 7.03
N GLY A 276 8.71 -15.63 8.19
CA GLY A 276 9.64 -14.59 8.64
C GLY A 276 9.51 -13.28 7.85
N VAL A 277 10.36 -12.33 8.21
CA VAL A 277 10.35 -10.96 7.66
C VAL A 277 10.78 -10.89 6.18
N ASP A 278 11.44 -11.93 5.69
CA ASP A 278 11.97 -12.00 4.32
C ASP A 278 10.88 -11.96 3.26
N SER A 279 9.72 -12.55 3.52
CA SER A 279 8.60 -12.54 2.55
C SER A 279 8.07 -11.12 2.31
N TRP A 280 7.95 -10.32 3.37
CA TRP A 280 7.58 -8.90 3.27
C TRP A 280 8.66 -8.09 2.55
N LEU A 281 9.91 -8.21 2.98
CA LEU A 281 11.03 -7.49 2.36
C LEU A 281 11.21 -7.85 0.87
N ALA A 282 10.98 -9.10 0.51
CA ALA A 282 11.06 -9.55 -0.87
C ALA A 282 9.92 -9.05 -1.77
N GLY A 283 8.86 -8.46 -1.19
CA GLY A 283 7.66 -8.03 -1.90
C GLY A 283 6.79 -9.21 -2.36
N GLN A 284 6.81 -10.32 -1.63
CA GLN A 284 5.93 -11.48 -1.91
C GLN A 284 4.50 -11.16 -1.48
N ARG A 285 3.52 -11.87 -2.06
CA ARG A 285 2.14 -11.83 -1.57
C ARG A 285 2.11 -12.25 -0.10
N LEU A 286 1.58 -11.37 0.74
CA LEU A 286 1.43 -11.59 2.16
C LEU A 286 0.06 -12.21 2.45
N GLY A 287 0.04 -13.11 3.42
CA GLY A 287 -1.13 -13.85 3.86
C GLY A 287 -1.11 -14.09 5.36
N PRO A 288 -1.94 -15.02 5.85
CA PRO A 288 -2.12 -15.27 7.28
C PRO A 288 -0.82 -15.58 8.03
N GLN A 289 0.11 -16.29 7.40
CA GLN A 289 1.38 -16.72 8.01
C GLN A 289 2.37 -15.57 8.22
N ASP A 290 2.12 -14.39 7.65
CA ASP A 290 3.03 -13.24 7.71
C ASP A 290 2.55 -12.18 8.70
N VAL A 291 1.36 -12.34 9.28
CA VAL A 291 0.75 -11.37 10.20
C VAL A 291 1.72 -10.96 11.31
N ASP A 292 2.37 -11.94 11.94
CA ASP A 292 3.29 -11.70 13.06
C ASP A 292 4.67 -11.17 12.61
N SER A 293 5.00 -11.30 11.32
CA SER A 293 6.29 -10.87 10.73
C SER A 293 6.23 -9.51 10.05
N CYS A 294 5.03 -9.02 9.77
CA CYS A 294 4.80 -7.72 9.14
C CYS A 294 4.47 -6.66 10.19
N PRO A 295 4.97 -5.43 10.05
CA PRO A 295 4.55 -4.33 10.93
C PRO A 295 3.05 -4.07 10.81
N GLU A 296 2.41 -3.79 11.95
CA GLU A 296 0.99 -3.42 12.00
C GLU A 296 0.80 -1.98 11.48
N LEU A 297 -0.18 -1.81 10.59
CA LEU A 297 -0.59 -0.50 10.08
C LEU A 297 -1.62 0.14 11.03
N ASP A 298 -1.70 1.47 11.03
CA ASP A 298 -2.53 2.21 11.99
C ASP A 298 -4.04 1.91 11.79
N GLU A 299 -4.44 1.49 10.59
CA GLU A 299 -5.82 1.18 10.22
C GLU A 299 -6.35 -0.15 10.79
N VAL A 300 -5.49 -1.06 11.28
CA VAL A 300 -5.90 -2.39 11.77
C VAL A 300 -6.94 -2.29 12.88
N GLN A 301 -6.72 -1.39 13.85
CA GLN A 301 -7.66 -1.17 14.95
C GLN A 301 -8.94 -0.46 14.50
N THR A 302 -8.88 0.32 13.42
CA THR A 302 -10.07 0.94 12.82
C THR A 302 -10.93 -0.12 12.16
N ILE A 303 -10.34 -1.02 11.35
CA ILE A 303 -11.06 -2.13 10.71
C ILE A 303 -11.72 -3.03 11.77
N LYS A 304 -10.98 -3.41 12.82
CA LYS A 304 -11.54 -4.26 13.91
C LYS A 304 -12.74 -3.59 14.58
N ARG A 305 -12.63 -2.31 14.94
CA ARG A 305 -13.73 -1.56 15.59
C ARG A 305 -14.94 -1.39 14.67
N SER A 306 -14.72 -1.06 13.41
CA SER A 306 -15.79 -0.94 12.41
C SER A 306 -16.50 -2.27 12.21
N LEU A 307 -15.78 -3.40 12.13
CA LEU A 307 -16.40 -4.73 12.02
C LEU A 307 -17.26 -5.07 13.24
N GLN A 308 -16.82 -4.72 14.44
CA GLN A 308 -17.59 -4.95 15.66
C GLN A 308 -18.86 -4.07 15.74
N HIS A 309 -18.83 -2.85 15.20
CA HIS A 309 -19.96 -1.92 15.25
C HIS A 309 -20.92 -2.11 14.08
N ASP A 310 -20.40 -2.07 12.86
CA ASP A 310 -21.16 -2.03 11.60
C ASP A 310 -21.45 -3.43 11.05
N ARG A 311 -20.73 -4.46 11.52
CA ARG A 311 -20.84 -5.88 11.14
C ARG A 311 -20.41 -6.21 9.71
N ALA A 312 -20.52 -5.26 8.80
CA ALA A 312 -20.01 -5.33 7.43
C ALA A 312 -19.13 -4.11 7.14
N VAL A 313 -17.91 -4.35 6.66
CA VAL A 313 -16.93 -3.29 6.34
C VAL A 313 -16.28 -3.57 5.00
N VAL A 314 -16.15 -2.52 4.19
CA VAL A 314 -15.32 -2.52 2.99
C VAL A 314 -14.00 -1.82 3.31
N VAL A 315 -12.89 -2.39 2.86
CA VAL A 315 -11.56 -1.76 2.92
C VAL A 315 -11.09 -1.47 1.51
N ASN A 316 -10.92 -0.19 1.21
CA ASN A 316 -10.49 0.31 -0.08
C ASN A 316 -9.10 0.95 0.01
N GLY A 317 -8.44 1.03 -1.14
CA GLY A 317 -7.14 1.67 -1.30
C GLY A 317 -6.43 1.16 -2.56
N PRO A 318 -5.36 1.83 -2.98
CA PRO A 318 -4.69 1.51 -4.23
C PRO A 318 -4.01 0.13 -4.17
N THR A 319 -3.74 -0.47 -5.34
CA THR A 319 -2.98 -1.71 -5.42
C THR A 319 -1.64 -1.59 -4.69
N GLY A 320 -1.29 -2.59 -3.88
CA GLY A 320 -0.01 -2.60 -3.15
C GLY A 320 0.05 -1.70 -1.91
N SER A 321 -1.07 -1.11 -1.46
CA SER A 321 -1.10 -0.28 -0.24
C SER A 321 -1.01 -1.07 1.07
N GLY A 322 -1.21 -2.40 1.04
CA GLY A 322 -1.13 -3.26 2.23
C GLY A 322 -2.50 -3.70 2.78
N LYS A 323 -3.57 -3.55 2.00
CA LYS A 323 -4.95 -3.89 2.43
C LYS A 323 -5.10 -5.31 2.94
N SER A 324 -4.66 -6.32 2.18
CA SER A 324 -4.87 -7.73 2.53
C SER A 324 -4.13 -8.12 3.82
N ILE A 325 -2.88 -7.65 4.02
CA ILE A 325 -2.16 -7.93 5.27
C ILE A 325 -2.78 -7.19 6.46
N CYS A 326 -3.24 -5.95 6.26
CA CYS A 326 -3.96 -5.18 7.27
C CYS A 326 -5.28 -5.88 7.67
N ALA A 327 -6.01 -6.43 6.68
CA ALA A 327 -7.20 -7.24 6.91
C ALA A 327 -6.88 -8.51 7.71
N TYR A 328 -5.84 -9.27 7.32
CA TYR A 328 -5.42 -10.45 8.09
C TYR A 328 -4.99 -10.12 9.52
N GLN A 329 -4.31 -8.99 9.75
CA GLN A 329 -3.97 -8.51 11.09
C GLN A 329 -5.24 -8.21 11.92
N ALA A 330 -6.24 -7.53 11.34
CA ALA A 330 -7.51 -7.27 12.02
C ALA A 330 -8.30 -8.56 12.30
N LEU A 331 -8.35 -9.47 11.32
CA LEU A 331 -9.03 -10.77 11.43
C LEU A 331 -8.36 -11.68 12.47
N ARG A 332 -7.03 -11.64 12.62
CA ARG A 332 -6.32 -12.31 13.72
C ARG A 332 -6.80 -11.80 15.08
N GLY A 333 -7.00 -10.49 15.19
CA GLY A 333 -7.59 -9.86 16.38
C GLY A 333 -9.01 -10.35 16.69
N LEU A 334 -9.86 -10.57 15.69
CA LEU A 334 -11.22 -11.11 15.87
C LEU A 334 -11.22 -12.62 16.13
N MET A 335 -10.24 -13.35 15.60
CA MET A 335 -10.04 -14.76 15.91
C MET A 335 -9.68 -14.98 17.38
N ASN A 336 -8.88 -14.08 17.97
CA ASN A 336 -8.61 -14.08 19.41
C ASN A 336 -9.86 -13.75 20.24
N ASP A 337 -10.79 -12.96 19.67
CA ASP A 337 -12.11 -12.74 20.26
C ASP A 337 -13.04 -13.95 20.06
N GLY A 338 -12.57 -14.98 19.36
CA GLY A 338 -13.12 -16.33 19.15
C GLY A 338 -14.03 -16.48 17.92
N TYR A 339 -13.86 -15.65 16.90
CA TYR A 339 -14.45 -15.85 15.57
C TYR A 339 -13.62 -16.81 14.70
N GLU A 340 -14.29 -17.65 13.91
CA GLU A 340 -13.66 -18.35 12.79
C GLU A 340 -13.52 -17.42 11.59
N VAL A 341 -12.40 -17.47 10.88
CA VAL A 341 -12.18 -16.65 9.68
C VAL A 341 -12.36 -17.53 8.46
N LEU A 342 -13.31 -17.19 7.60
CA LEU A 342 -13.64 -17.93 6.39
C LEU A 342 -13.35 -17.05 5.18
N ARG A 343 -12.40 -17.44 4.32
CA ARG A 343 -12.10 -16.72 3.08
C ARG A 343 -12.86 -17.33 1.91
N LEU A 344 -13.44 -16.48 1.05
CA LEU A 344 -14.05 -16.91 -0.20
C LEU A 344 -12.97 -17.49 -1.13
N ARG A 345 -13.21 -18.68 -1.68
CA ARG A 345 -12.29 -19.31 -2.63
C ARG A 345 -12.37 -18.61 -3.99
N ASP A 346 -11.23 -18.50 -4.66
CA ASP A 346 -11.16 -17.79 -5.95
C ASP A 346 -11.97 -18.49 -7.05
N ASN A 347 -12.08 -19.82 -7.02
CA ASN A 347 -12.92 -20.57 -7.96
C ASN A 347 -14.43 -20.46 -7.69
N ALA A 348 -14.84 -20.09 -6.46
CA ALA A 348 -16.24 -19.94 -6.07
C ALA A 348 -16.81 -18.55 -6.39
N ARG A 349 -15.97 -17.59 -6.81
CA ARG A 349 -16.38 -16.22 -7.17
C ARG A 349 -17.38 -16.16 -8.32
N GLN A 350 -17.42 -17.19 -9.17
CA GLN A 350 -18.38 -17.30 -10.27
C GLN A 350 -19.77 -17.78 -9.83
N ASP A 351 -19.89 -18.29 -8.61
CA ASP A 351 -21.17 -18.71 -8.03
C ASP A 351 -21.94 -17.50 -7.48
N GLY A 352 -23.27 -17.63 -7.34
CA GLY A 352 -24.10 -16.57 -6.76
C GLY A 352 -24.01 -16.52 -5.22
N VAL A 353 -24.26 -15.34 -4.63
CA VAL A 353 -24.24 -15.08 -3.17
C VAL A 353 -25.07 -16.10 -2.39
N ARG A 354 -26.23 -16.49 -2.91
CA ARG A 354 -27.09 -17.52 -2.29
C ARG A 354 -26.38 -18.87 -2.12
N SER A 355 -25.55 -19.27 -3.09
CA SER A 355 -24.72 -20.47 -3.00
C SER A 355 -23.72 -20.33 -1.86
N TRP A 356 -22.98 -19.22 -1.83
CA TRP A 356 -22.01 -18.92 -0.77
C TRP A 356 -22.65 -18.97 0.62
N LEU A 357 -23.84 -18.39 0.77
CA LEU A 357 -24.56 -18.38 2.05
C LEU A 357 -25.07 -19.76 2.47
N THR A 358 -25.43 -20.62 1.51
CA THR A 358 -25.90 -21.99 1.77
C THR A 358 -24.76 -22.86 2.31
N ASP A 359 -23.55 -22.65 1.78
CA ASP A 359 -22.36 -23.41 2.19
C ASP A 359 -21.90 -23.09 3.62
N LEU A 360 -22.31 -21.95 4.20
CA LEU A 360 -21.98 -21.58 5.57
C LEU A 360 -22.54 -22.54 6.63
N VAL A 361 -23.47 -23.43 6.26
CA VAL A 361 -23.96 -24.50 7.15
C VAL A 361 -22.84 -25.51 7.49
N ALA A 362 -21.76 -25.58 6.71
CA ALA A 362 -20.58 -26.37 7.04
C ALA A 362 -19.77 -25.79 8.22
N PHE A 363 -19.99 -24.52 8.59
CA PHE A 363 -19.24 -23.82 9.63
C PHE A 363 -20.20 -23.25 10.67
N PRO A 364 -20.61 -23.98 11.71
CA PRO A 364 -21.73 -23.58 12.56
C PRO A 364 -21.40 -22.47 13.58
N HIS A 365 -20.13 -22.29 13.92
CA HIS A 365 -19.70 -21.30 14.91
C HIS A 365 -19.73 -19.87 14.37
N ARG A 366 -19.54 -18.89 15.27
CA ARG A 366 -19.47 -17.48 14.88
C ARG A 366 -18.27 -17.24 13.96
N LYS A 367 -18.48 -16.45 12.90
CA LYS A 367 -17.54 -16.36 11.79
C LYS A 367 -17.38 -14.94 11.24
N VAL A 368 -16.24 -14.69 10.62
CA VAL A 368 -16.00 -13.54 9.75
C VAL A 368 -15.85 -14.07 8.33
N LEU A 369 -16.72 -13.60 7.44
CA LEU A 369 -16.61 -13.83 6.01
C LEU A 369 -15.62 -12.83 5.43
N PHE A 370 -14.54 -13.32 4.86
CA PHE A 370 -13.47 -12.52 4.30
C PHE A 370 -13.45 -12.67 2.79
N ILE A 371 -13.66 -11.57 2.08
CA ILE A 371 -13.55 -11.50 0.63
C ILE A 371 -12.35 -10.60 0.32
N ASP A 372 -11.21 -11.22 0.02
CA ASP A 372 -10.01 -10.53 -0.46
C ASP A 372 -10.14 -10.23 -1.96
N ASP A 373 -9.38 -9.28 -2.50
CA ASP A 373 -9.34 -8.98 -3.95
C ASP A 373 -10.74 -8.83 -4.60
N ALA A 374 -11.67 -8.13 -3.96
CA ALA A 374 -13.08 -8.00 -4.39
C ALA A 374 -13.32 -7.05 -5.58
N GLN A 375 -12.27 -6.62 -6.29
CA GLN A 375 -12.39 -5.69 -7.42
C GLN A 375 -13.13 -6.26 -8.64
N ASP A 376 -13.38 -7.57 -8.68
CA ASP A 376 -14.14 -8.27 -9.71
C ASP A 376 -15.62 -8.47 -9.35
N LEU A 377 -16.03 -8.10 -8.14
CA LEU A 377 -17.41 -8.21 -7.68
C LEU A 377 -18.23 -6.97 -8.01
N SER A 378 -19.48 -7.16 -8.43
CA SER A 378 -20.42 -6.06 -8.63
C SER A 378 -20.86 -5.44 -7.30
N ALA A 379 -21.25 -4.16 -7.34
CA ALA A 379 -21.75 -3.44 -6.17
C ALA A 379 -22.99 -4.12 -5.54
N ASP A 380 -23.86 -4.72 -6.36
CA ASP A 380 -25.03 -5.46 -5.87
C ASP A 380 -24.64 -6.73 -5.11
N THR A 381 -23.65 -7.49 -5.60
CA THR A 381 -23.11 -8.66 -4.91
C THR A 381 -22.52 -8.29 -3.55
N VAL A 382 -21.77 -7.19 -3.50
CA VAL A 382 -21.16 -6.63 -2.28
C VAL A 382 -22.25 -6.22 -1.28
N ARG A 383 -23.32 -5.56 -1.74
CA ARG A 383 -24.46 -5.19 -0.89
C ARG A 383 -25.21 -6.41 -0.37
N GLU A 384 -25.52 -7.39 -1.22
CA GLU A 384 -26.27 -8.59 -0.82
C GLU A 384 -25.52 -9.40 0.25
N ILE A 385 -24.20 -9.59 0.10
CA ILE A 385 -23.40 -10.30 1.11
C ILE A 385 -23.28 -9.48 2.41
N ALA A 386 -23.19 -8.16 2.32
CA ALA A 386 -23.15 -7.28 3.49
C ALA A 386 -24.47 -7.28 4.28
N GLU A 387 -25.61 -7.31 3.60
CA GLU A 387 -26.94 -7.43 4.22
C GLU A 387 -27.12 -8.73 5.00
N ALA A 388 -26.30 -9.75 4.69
CA ALA A 388 -26.25 -10.98 5.45
C ALA A 388 -25.53 -10.82 6.82
N ALA A 389 -24.86 -9.71 7.11
CA ALA A 389 -24.08 -9.57 8.35
C ALA A 389 -24.95 -9.59 9.63
N THR A 390 -24.49 -10.32 10.65
CA THR A 390 -25.11 -10.43 11.99
C THR A 390 -24.03 -10.34 13.07
N PRO A 391 -24.39 -10.22 14.38
CA PRO A 391 -23.38 -10.26 15.45
C PRO A 391 -22.50 -11.52 15.44
N GLU A 392 -23.01 -12.65 14.95
CA GLU A 392 -22.30 -13.93 14.85
C GLU A 392 -21.71 -14.18 13.44
N ARG A 393 -21.99 -13.29 12.49
CA ARG A 393 -21.52 -13.37 11.10
C ARG A 393 -21.08 -11.99 10.62
N LEU A 394 -19.81 -11.68 10.80
CA LEU A 394 -19.24 -10.43 10.30
C LEU A 394 -18.81 -10.59 8.84
N VAL A 395 -18.74 -9.49 8.09
CA VAL A 395 -18.35 -9.49 6.67
C VAL A 395 -17.27 -8.43 6.45
N LEU A 396 -16.10 -8.88 6.00
CA LEU A 396 -14.99 -8.01 5.61
C LEU A 396 -14.72 -8.19 4.12
N ILE A 397 -14.80 -7.09 3.38
CA ILE A 397 -14.58 -7.06 1.94
C ILE A 397 -13.39 -6.15 1.67
N VAL A 398 -12.40 -6.62 0.94
CA VAL A 398 -11.19 -5.87 0.61
C VAL A 398 -11.08 -5.76 -0.90
N GLY A 399 -10.95 -4.54 -1.42
CA GLY A 399 -10.84 -4.32 -2.86
C GLY A 399 -9.97 -3.13 -3.23
N ILE A 400 -9.61 -3.07 -4.51
CA ILE A 400 -8.98 -1.88 -5.10
C ILE A 400 -10.08 -0.85 -5.35
N ASP A 401 -9.75 0.42 -5.10
CA ASP A 401 -10.52 1.63 -5.37
C ASP A 401 -11.88 1.37 -6.05
N HIS A 402 -12.96 1.75 -5.36
CA HIS A 402 -14.35 1.76 -5.84
C HIS A 402 -15.19 0.50 -5.62
N VAL A 403 -14.78 -0.46 -4.76
CA VAL A 403 -15.75 -1.44 -4.24
C VAL A 403 -16.77 -0.67 -3.39
N ALA A 404 -18.01 -0.62 -3.89
CA ALA A 404 -19.12 0.12 -3.32
C ALA A 404 -20.26 -0.84 -3.00
N GLY A 405 -20.92 -0.66 -1.86
CA GLY A 405 -22.05 -1.52 -1.46
C GLY A 405 -22.95 -0.92 -0.40
N GLY A 406 -22.88 0.41 -0.17
CA GLY A 406 -23.68 1.09 0.86
C GLY A 406 -23.30 0.75 2.31
N VAL A 407 -22.09 0.21 2.54
CA VAL A 407 -21.54 -0.11 3.88
C VAL A 407 -20.39 0.81 4.25
N ASN A 408 -20.01 0.81 5.53
CA ASN A 408 -18.88 1.59 6.01
C ASN A 408 -17.59 1.19 5.27
N THR A 409 -16.88 2.19 4.73
CA THR A 409 -15.68 2.00 3.94
C THR A 409 -14.49 2.62 4.68
N VAL A 410 -13.52 1.78 5.03
CA VAL A 410 -12.21 2.21 5.56
C VAL A 410 -11.25 2.36 4.38
N HIS A 411 -10.77 3.58 4.15
CA HIS A 411 -9.76 3.86 3.14
C HIS A 411 -8.37 3.78 3.76
N LEU A 412 -7.51 2.93 3.21
CA LEU A 412 -6.14 2.77 3.68
C LEU A 412 -5.24 3.80 3.00
N SER A 413 -4.63 4.68 3.80
CA SER A 413 -3.73 5.71 3.29
C SER A 413 -2.40 5.09 2.90
N ALA A 414 -2.16 4.95 1.59
CA ALA A 414 -0.93 4.33 1.10
C ALA A 414 0.33 5.11 1.52
N SER A 415 0.26 6.45 1.52
CA SER A 415 1.35 7.32 2.00
C SER A 415 1.55 7.22 3.51
N GLY A 416 0.46 7.19 4.30
CA GLY A 416 0.51 6.97 5.74
C GLY A 416 1.16 5.63 6.10
N ALA A 417 0.75 4.56 5.41
CA ALA A 417 1.31 3.23 5.58
C ALA A 417 2.80 3.18 5.21
N VAL A 418 3.23 3.80 4.10
CA VAL A 418 4.65 3.90 3.72
C VAL A 418 5.46 4.62 4.78
N ALA A 419 4.96 5.76 5.31
CA ALA A 419 5.63 6.48 6.38
C ALA A 419 5.76 5.63 7.66
N ARG A 420 4.73 4.85 8.01
CA ARG A 420 4.76 3.91 9.14
C ARG A 420 5.82 2.82 8.95
N LEU A 421 5.91 2.26 7.73
CA LEU A 421 6.95 1.27 7.38
C LEU A 421 8.34 1.86 7.45
N ALA A 422 8.55 3.06 6.89
CA ALA A 422 9.85 3.74 6.93
C ALA A 422 10.31 3.97 8.38
N ARG A 423 9.40 4.41 9.26
CA ARG A 423 9.67 4.53 10.69
C ARG A 423 10.04 3.19 11.33
N PHE A 424 9.27 2.14 11.08
CA PHE A 424 9.53 0.80 11.60
C PHE A 424 10.90 0.26 11.15
N VAL A 425 11.29 0.48 9.89
CA VAL A 425 12.59 0.02 9.37
C VAL A 425 13.74 0.75 10.06
N ARG A 426 13.60 2.05 10.35
CA ARG A 426 14.59 2.81 11.12
C ARG A 426 14.68 2.32 12.56
N GLU A 427 13.54 2.08 13.22
CA GLU A 427 13.46 1.56 14.59
C GLU A 427 14.09 0.14 14.71
N GLN A 428 13.84 -0.73 13.73
CA GLN A 428 14.31 -2.12 13.71
C GLN A 428 15.59 -2.32 12.88
N ARG A 429 16.37 -1.26 12.66
CA ARG A 429 17.57 -1.27 11.80
C ARG A 429 18.50 -2.45 12.08
N ALA A 430 18.81 -2.70 13.35
CA ALA A 430 19.74 -3.77 13.74
C ALA A 430 19.27 -5.17 13.31
N ASN A 431 17.96 -5.39 13.30
CA ASN A 431 17.33 -6.63 12.89
C ASN A 431 17.21 -6.72 11.36
N LEU A 432 16.71 -5.66 10.70
CA LEU A 432 16.35 -5.72 9.28
C LEU A 432 17.51 -5.51 8.30
N PHE A 433 18.55 -4.78 8.70
CA PHE A 433 19.68 -4.45 7.81
C PHE A 433 20.37 -5.69 7.21
N PRO A 434 20.68 -6.76 7.98
CA PRO A 434 21.22 -8.01 7.43
C PRO A 434 20.32 -8.65 6.35
N HIS A 435 19.01 -8.67 6.55
CA HIS A 435 18.04 -9.23 5.60
C HIS A 435 17.98 -8.41 4.30
N ILE A 436 17.96 -7.08 4.42
CA ILE A 436 17.94 -6.17 3.26
C ILE A 436 19.24 -6.28 2.46
N ARG A 437 20.40 -6.34 3.11
CA ARG A 437 21.70 -6.54 2.45
C ARG A 437 21.82 -7.92 1.78
N ALA A 438 21.18 -8.95 2.33
CA ALA A 438 21.12 -10.25 1.68
C ALA A 438 20.28 -10.23 0.38
N LEU A 439 19.27 -9.36 0.31
CA LEU A 439 18.44 -9.16 -0.89
C LEU A 439 19.04 -8.18 -1.91
N ASP A 440 19.80 -7.17 -1.44
CA ASP A 440 20.53 -6.18 -2.24
C ASP A 440 21.92 -5.94 -1.64
N ASP A 441 22.93 -6.61 -2.22
CA ASP A 441 24.32 -6.55 -1.78
C ASP A 441 24.98 -5.17 -1.98
N HIS A 442 24.32 -4.27 -2.72
CA HIS A 442 24.75 -2.89 -2.89
C HIS A 442 24.29 -1.96 -1.77
N VAL A 443 23.48 -2.44 -0.81
CA VAL A 443 23.06 -1.63 0.35
C VAL A 443 24.01 -1.88 1.52
N GLY A 444 24.66 -0.83 2.00
CA GLY A 444 25.69 -1.00 3.02
C GLY A 444 26.48 0.26 3.40
N ASN A 445 27.62 0.02 4.04
CA ASN A 445 28.50 1.05 4.58
C ASN A 445 29.89 1.08 3.90
N HIS A 446 30.12 0.27 2.85
CA HIS A 446 31.39 0.27 2.13
C HIS A 446 31.44 1.40 1.07
N PRO A 447 32.65 1.79 0.62
CA PRO A 447 32.78 2.67 -0.54
C PRO A 447 32.05 2.06 -1.75
N HIS A 448 31.21 2.86 -2.42
CA HIS A 448 30.29 2.49 -3.52
C HIS A 448 28.98 1.79 -3.13
N ASP A 449 28.77 1.44 -1.85
CA ASP A 449 27.47 0.99 -1.38
C ASP A 449 26.47 2.16 -1.35
N PHE A 450 25.20 1.86 -1.59
CA PHE A 450 24.09 2.75 -1.29
C PHE A 450 23.87 2.75 0.23
N ASN A 451 24.04 3.92 0.86
CA ASN A 451 23.85 4.06 2.30
C ASN A 451 22.42 3.65 2.72
N PHE A 452 22.32 2.89 3.81
CA PHE A 452 21.05 2.34 4.29
C PHE A 452 19.98 3.40 4.58
N GLU A 453 20.34 4.53 5.21
CA GLU A 453 19.36 5.60 5.50
C GLU A 453 18.88 6.27 4.21
N ARG A 454 19.80 6.58 3.29
CA ARG A 454 19.44 7.09 1.95
C ARG A 454 18.55 6.11 1.18
N ARG A 455 18.71 4.81 1.40
CA ARG A 455 17.88 3.77 0.79
C ARG A 455 16.45 3.81 1.32
N ILE A 456 16.28 4.00 2.62
CA ILE A 456 14.97 4.18 3.26
C ILE A 456 14.33 5.48 2.75
N ASP A 457 15.08 6.58 2.67
CA ASP A 457 14.57 7.87 2.19
C ASP A 457 14.07 7.79 0.74
N LEU A 458 14.72 7.01 -0.11
CA LEU A 458 14.23 6.73 -1.46
C LEU A 458 12.96 5.89 -1.45
N ALA A 459 12.92 4.84 -0.63
CA ALA A 459 11.75 3.96 -0.52
C ALA A 459 10.53 4.71 0.07
N GLU A 460 10.73 5.62 1.01
CA GLU A 460 9.66 6.41 1.65
C GLU A 460 8.95 7.36 0.66
N ARG A 461 9.55 7.64 -0.50
CA ARG A 461 8.94 8.44 -1.57
C ARG A 461 7.98 7.65 -2.45
N GLU A 462 7.96 6.33 -2.31
CA GLU A 462 7.13 5.48 -3.13
C GLU A 462 5.64 5.56 -2.72
N PRO A 463 4.70 5.48 -3.68
CA PRO A 463 3.29 5.71 -3.38
C PRO A 463 2.60 4.55 -2.67
N THR A 464 3.23 3.37 -2.54
CA THR A 464 2.61 2.18 -1.95
C THR A 464 3.57 1.38 -1.07
N THR A 465 3.05 0.61 -0.11
CA THR A 465 3.87 -0.20 0.81
C THR A 465 4.63 -1.31 0.10
N TRP A 466 4.06 -1.87 -0.96
CA TRP A 466 4.76 -2.82 -1.81
C TRP A 466 5.93 -2.16 -2.54
N GLN A 467 5.73 -0.99 -3.15
CA GLN A 467 6.82 -0.26 -3.82
C GLN A 467 7.89 0.18 -2.83
N PHE A 468 7.52 0.57 -1.61
CA PHE A 468 8.46 0.82 -0.52
C PHE A 468 9.37 -0.40 -0.30
N ALA A 469 8.82 -1.61 -0.07
CA ALA A 469 9.63 -2.81 0.15
C ALA A 469 10.45 -3.20 -1.09
N TYR A 470 9.87 -3.05 -2.28
CA TYR A 470 10.52 -3.30 -3.56
C TYR A 470 11.71 -2.37 -3.77
N VAL A 471 11.55 -1.08 -3.49
CA VAL A 471 12.64 -0.10 -3.59
C VAL A 471 13.66 -0.33 -2.51
N LEU A 472 13.25 -0.47 -1.25
CA LEU A 472 14.15 -0.71 -0.12
C LEU A 472 15.13 -1.86 -0.38
N THR A 473 14.66 -2.91 -1.04
CA THR A 473 15.44 -4.14 -1.30
C THR A 473 15.95 -4.27 -2.74
N GLY A 474 15.81 -3.27 -3.61
CA GLY A 474 16.31 -3.35 -4.99
C GLY A 474 15.63 -4.40 -5.86
N GLY A 475 14.32 -4.58 -5.69
CA GLY A 475 13.53 -5.59 -6.40
C GLY A 475 13.66 -5.55 -7.92
N TRP A 476 13.91 -4.39 -8.53
CA TRP A 476 14.13 -4.27 -9.98
C TRP A 476 15.41 -4.95 -10.45
N ARG A 477 16.45 -4.96 -9.61
CA ARG A 477 17.70 -5.68 -9.90
C ARG A 477 17.46 -7.18 -9.78
N ARG A 478 16.70 -7.62 -8.78
CA ARG A 478 16.36 -9.04 -8.57
C ARG A 478 15.55 -9.61 -9.72
N VAL A 479 14.43 -8.98 -10.08
CA VAL A 479 13.55 -9.43 -11.18
C VAL A 479 14.35 -9.50 -12.48
N ARG A 480 15.14 -8.46 -12.77
CA ARG A 480 16.01 -8.45 -13.96
C ARG A 480 17.02 -9.59 -13.97
N ARG A 481 17.74 -9.80 -12.86
CA ARG A 481 18.73 -10.88 -12.74
C ARG A 481 18.08 -12.24 -12.96
N GLN A 482 16.95 -12.49 -12.29
CA GLN A 482 16.21 -13.74 -12.42
C GLN A 482 15.68 -13.94 -13.85
N ALA A 483 15.18 -12.90 -14.51
CA ALA A 483 14.72 -12.98 -15.88
C ALA A 483 15.86 -13.26 -16.88
N MET A 484 17.06 -12.69 -16.66
CA MET A 484 18.25 -13.04 -17.46
C MET A 484 18.66 -14.50 -17.26
N GLU A 485 18.68 -14.99 -16.02
CA GLU A 485 19.00 -16.39 -15.74
C GLU A 485 17.97 -17.38 -16.31
N LEU A 486 16.69 -17.02 -16.32
CA LEU A 486 15.63 -17.84 -16.94
C LEU A 486 15.73 -17.87 -18.46
N ARG A 487 16.26 -16.82 -19.08
CA ARG A 487 16.47 -16.75 -20.53
C ARG A 487 17.41 -17.86 -20.99
N ASP A 488 18.46 -18.13 -20.22
CA ASP A 488 19.44 -19.18 -20.48
C ASP A 488 18.87 -20.59 -20.25
N GLN A 489 17.73 -20.70 -19.57
CA GLN A 489 17.02 -21.96 -19.27
C GLN A 489 15.86 -22.17 -20.25
N ASP A 490 16.19 -22.41 -21.53
CA ASP A 490 15.24 -22.66 -22.62
C ASP A 490 14.11 -21.61 -22.73
N ARG A 491 14.46 -20.34 -22.53
CA ARG A 491 13.51 -19.21 -22.57
C ARG A 491 12.36 -19.31 -21.56
N ALA A 492 12.58 -19.87 -20.38
CA ALA A 492 11.59 -19.89 -19.30
C ALA A 492 11.15 -18.46 -18.88
N ASP A 493 11.89 -17.41 -19.26
CA ASP A 493 11.49 -16.00 -19.15
C ASP A 493 10.16 -15.71 -19.87
N LEU A 494 9.88 -16.40 -20.99
CA LEU A 494 8.62 -16.24 -21.73
C LEU A 494 7.42 -16.83 -20.99
N ALA A 495 7.61 -17.90 -20.21
CA ALA A 495 6.53 -18.46 -19.38
C ALA A 495 6.15 -17.48 -18.25
N LEU A 496 7.15 -16.85 -17.63
CA LEU A 496 6.92 -15.79 -16.64
C LEU A 496 6.18 -14.60 -17.25
N ALA A 497 6.55 -14.20 -18.46
CA ALA A 497 5.87 -13.11 -19.17
C ALA A 497 4.43 -13.47 -19.56
N ALA A 498 4.16 -14.71 -19.97
CA ALA A 498 2.80 -15.19 -20.26
C ALA A 498 1.91 -15.16 -19.01
N ILE A 499 2.43 -15.63 -17.87
CA ILE A 499 1.73 -15.55 -16.57
C ILE A 499 1.47 -14.09 -16.19
N ALA A 500 2.46 -13.21 -16.38
CA ALA A 500 2.32 -11.79 -16.09
C ALA A 500 1.23 -11.11 -16.95
N VAL A 501 1.24 -11.34 -18.27
CA VAL A 501 0.22 -10.80 -19.20
C VAL A 501 -1.16 -11.32 -18.85
N ALA A 502 -1.29 -12.63 -18.59
CA ALA A 502 -2.56 -13.25 -18.23
C ALA A 502 -3.09 -12.74 -16.87
N GLN A 503 -2.22 -12.59 -15.86
CA GLN A 503 -2.60 -12.04 -14.56
C GLN A 503 -3.09 -10.58 -14.66
N VAL A 504 -2.44 -9.75 -15.46
CA VAL A 504 -2.88 -8.36 -15.70
C VAL A 504 -4.19 -8.35 -16.50
N ALA A 505 -4.32 -9.18 -17.54
CA ALA A 505 -5.55 -9.33 -18.32
C ALA A 505 -6.74 -9.82 -17.46
N GLY A 506 -6.48 -10.71 -16.51
CA GLY A 506 -7.46 -11.28 -15.59
C GLY A 506 -7.73 -10.44 -14.34
N VAL A 507 -7.28 -9.18 -14.28
CA VAL A 507 -7.53 -8.27 -13.14
C VAL A 507 -6.99 -8.82 -11.81
N ASP A 508 -5.79 -9.42 -11.86
CA ASP A 508 -5.09 -10.04 -10.73
C ASP A 508 -5.72 -11.34 -10.17
N SER A 509 -6.72 -11.91 -10.86
CA SER A 509 -7.31 -13.23 -10.53
C SER A 509 -6.35 -14.42 -10.74
N GLY A 510 -5.22 -14.18 -11.41
CA GLY A 510 -4.27 -15.22 -11.81
C GLY A 510 -4.76 -16.08 -12.97
N VAL A 511 -3.89 -16.98 -13.40
CA VAL A 511 -4.10 -17.75 -14.63
C VAL A 511 -4.21 -19.24 -14.32
N ALA A 512 -5.24 -19.89 -14.83
CA ALA A 512 -5.38 -21.34 -14.75
C ALA A 512 -4.43 -22.03 -15.75
N GLN A 513 -4.13 -23.31 -15.52
CA GLN A 513 -3.18 -24.02 -16.39
C GLN A 513 -3.67 -24.11 -17.85
N ASP A 514 -4.96 -24.39 -18.05
CA ASP A 514 -5.61 -24.43 -19.37
C ASP A 514 -5.61 -23.06 -20.09
N GLU A 515 -5.74 -21.96 -19.35
CA GLU A 515 -5.60 -20.61 -19.89
C GLU A 515 -4.16 -20.34 -20.38
N LEU A 516 -3.13 -20.87 -19.71
CA LEU A 516 -1.74 -20.79 -20.17
C LEU A 516 -1.49 -21.68 -21.40
N GLU A 517 -2.13 -22.84 -21.47
CA GLU A 517 -2.04 -23.75 -22.63
C GLU A 517 -2.50 -23.06 -23.92
N ALA A 518 -3.53 -22.21 -23.84
CA ALA A 518 -4.01 -21.41 -24.96
C ALA A 518 -2.97 -20.41 -25.49
N LEU A 519 -1.95 -20.02 -24.69
CA LEU A 519 -0.89 -19.11 -25.09
C LEU A 519 0.32 -19.81 -25.73
N LEU A 520 0.43 -21.13 -25.62
CA LEU A 520 1.57 -21.89 -26.16
C LEU A 520 1.75 -21.76 -27.69
N PRO A 521 0.67 -21.76 -28.51
CA PRO A 521 0.81 -21.52 -29.95
C PRO A 521 1.40 -20.14 -30.27
N VAL A 522 1.06 -19.11 -29.48
CA VAL A 522 1.56 -17.74 -29.63
C VAL A 522 3.06 -17.67 -29.36
N LEU A 523 3.54 -18.46 -28.40
CA LEU A 523 4.96 -18.55 -28.04
C LEU A 523 5.76 -19.53 -28.89
N HIS A 524 5.10 -20.30 -29.76
CA HIS A 524 5.70 -21.42 -30.48
C HIS A 524 6.36 -22.45 -29.55
N ARG A 525 5.66 -22.82 -28.47
CA ARG A 525 6.10 -23.78 -27.45
C ARG A 525 5.08 -24.91 -27.26
N ASP A 526 5.45 -25.94 -26.50
CA ASP A 526 4.61 -27.10 -26.21
C ASP A 526 4.31 -27.24 -24.70
N GLN A 527 3.45 -28.21 -24.37
CA GLN A 527 3.04 -28.48 -22.99
C GLN A 527 4.22 -28.88 -22.10
N GLN A 528 5.13 -29.69 -22.62
CA GLN A 528 6.26 -30.19 -21.86
C GLN A 528 7.21 -29.05 -21.47
N TRP A 529 7.40 -28.07 -22.35
CA TRP A 529 8.12 -26.85 -22.04
C TRP A 529 7.43 -26.02 -20.95
N LEU A 530 6.10 -25.92 -20.99
CA LEU A 530 5.32 -25.18 -19.98
C LEU A 530 5.47 -25.80 -18.59
N GLU A 531 5.30 -27.11 -18.46
CA GLU A 531 5.42 -27.83 -17.18
C GLU A 531 6.80 -27.65 -16.56
N ARG A 532 7.87 -27.81 -17.35
CA ARG A 532 9.25 -27.59 -16.89
C ARG A 532 9.51 -26.14 -16.52
N SER A 533 8.98 -25.19 -17.30
CA SER A 533 9.15 -23.77 -17.02
C SER A 533 8.44 -23.38 -15.72
N ILE A 534 7.20 -23.84 -15.50
CA ILE A 534 6.46 -23.62 -14.26
C ILE A 534 7.22 -24.21 -13.06
N GLU A 535 7.79 -25.41 -13.18
CA GLU A 535 8.61 -26.01 -12.13
C GLU A 535 9.83 -25.13 -11.78
N GLN A 536 10.55 -24.62 -12.79
CA GLN A 536 11.67 -23.69 -12.57
C GLN A 536 11.24 -22.39 -11.91
N LEU A 537 10.11 -21.81 -12.34
CA LEU A 537 9.57 -20.58 -11.76
C LEU A 537 9.13 -20.79 -10.30
N ARG A 538 8.55 -21.94 -9.96
CA ARG A 538 8.20 -22.33 -8.58
C ARG A 538 9.45 -22.50 -7.73
N LEU A 539 10.46 -23.22 -8.21
CA LEU A 539 11.74 -23.41 -7.49
C LEU A 539 12.42 -22.08 -7.16
N ARG A 540 12.35 -21.12 -8.08
CA ARG A 540 12.91 -19.75 -7.92
C ARG A 540 11.99 -18.78 -7.18
N ARG A 541 10.80 -19.21 -6.75
CA ARG A 541 9.77 -18.42 -6.05
C ARG A 541 9.32 -17.18 -6.82
N LEU A 542 9.27 -17.27 -8.15
CA LEU A 542 8.82 -16.19 -9.04
C LEU A 542 7.30 -16.20 -9.23
N ILE A 543 6.70 -17.38 -9.06
CA ILE A 543 5.26 -17.60 -9.13
C ILE A 543 4.76 -18.31 -7.88
N SER A 544 3.49 -18.09 -7.57
CA SER A 544 2.74 -18.80 -6.54
C SER A 544 1.50 -19.42 -7.15
N GLU A 545 1.04 -20.53 -6.57
CA GLU A 545 -0.20 -21.19 -6.98
C GLU A 545 -1.11 -21.37 -5.78
N SER A 546 -2.37 -20.99 -5.94
CA SER A 546 -3.43 -21.17 -4.94
C SER A 546 -4.75 -21.40 -5.65
N ASP A 547 -5.55 -22.36 -5.17
CA ASP A 547 -6.88 -22.67 -5.72
C ASP A 547 -6.87 -22.92 -7.25
N GLY A 548 -5.81 -23.57 -7.76
CA GLY A 548 -5.63 -23.88 -9.19
C GLY A 548 -5.28 -22.68 -10.08
N ARG A 549 -4.99 -21.51 -9.49
CA ARG A 549 -4.58 -20.29 -10.20
C ARG A 549 -3.09 -19.99 -9.94
N ILE A 550 -2.34 -19.74 -11.01
CA ILE A 550 -0.93 -19.37 -11.00
C ILE A 550 -0.80 -17.85 -11.09
N ARG A 551 0.08 -17.24 -10.30
CA ARG A 551 0.31 -15.79 -10.29
C ARG A 551 1.80 -15.49 -10.17
N CYS A 552 2.25 -14.37 -10.73
CA CYS A 552 3.48 -13.71 -10.29
C CYS A 552 3.33 -13.30 -8.82
N ALA A 553 4.46 -13.08 -8.15
CA ALA A 553 4.48 -12.71 -6.73
C ALA A 553 3.59 -11.49 -6.36
N HIS A 554 3.32 -10.58 -7.30
CA HIS A 554 2.46 -9.40 -7.13
C HIS A 554 2.07 -8.79 -8.49
N LEU A 555 0.94 -8.07 -8.59
CA LEU A 555 0.52 -7.37 -9.83
C LEU A 555 1.60 -6.42 -10.36
N GLN A 556 2.22 -5.64 -9.48
CA GLN A 556 3.31 -4.74 -9.88
C GLN A 556 4.56 -5.48 -10.36
N ALA A 557 4.81 -6.70 -9.87
CA ALA A 557 5.87 -7.55 -10.40
C ALA A 557 5.52 -8.02 -11.81
N ALA A 558 4.26 -8.40 -12.06
CA ALA A 558 3.78 -8.75 -13.40
C ALA A 558 3.94 -7.58 -14.39
N LEU A 559 3.51 -6.36 -14.01
CA LEU A 559 3.70 -5.16 -14.82
C LEU A 559 5.19 -4.90 -15.12
N ASN A 560 6.06 -5.03 -14.12
CA ASN A 560 7.50 -4.87 -14.32
C ASN A 560 8.10 -5.93 -15.24
N VAL A 561 7.63 -7.18 -15.17
CA VAL A 561 8.03 -8.26 -16.10
C VAL A 561 7.63 -7.89 -17.52
N ILE A 562 6.40 -7.40 -17.74
CA ILE A 562 5.92 -6.97 -19.06
C ILE A 562 6.80 -5.82 -19.58
N THR A 563 6.96 -4.75 -18.80
CA THR A 563 7.76 -3.58 -19.18
C THR A 563 9.21 -3.95 -19.46
N TRP A 564 9.84 -4.78 -18.62
CA TRP A 564 11.21 -5.24 -18.86
C TRP A 564 11.32 -6.04 -20.17
N SER A 565 10.38 -6.95 -20.41
CA SER A 565 10.40 -7.83 -21.59
C SER A 565 10.16 -7.07 -22.90
N LEU A 566 9.55 -5.88 -22.85
CA LEU A 566 9.43 -4.95 -23.98
C LEU A 566 10.72 -4.18 -24.29
N HIS A 567 11.69 -4.15 -23.37
CA HIS A 567 12.96 -3.42 -23.51
C HIS A 567 12.79 -1.94 -23.90
N PRO A 568 12.07 -1.11 -23.12
CA PRO A 568 11.91 0.32 -23.42
C PRO A 568 13.26 1.03 -23.49
N PRO A 569 13.47 1.90 -24.50
CA PRO A 569 14.69 2.70 -24.59
C PRO A 569 14.68 3.72 -23.45
N ARG A 570 15.52 3.53 -22.42
CA ARG A 570 15.63 4.53 -21.35
C ARG A 570 16.14 5.83 -21.94
N HIS A 571 15.27 6.84 -22.02
CA HIS A 571 15.68 8.21 -22.29
C HIS A 571 16.55 8.70 -21.13
N VAL A 572 17.86 8.57 -21.28
CA VAL A 572 18.81 9.30 -20.44
C VAL A 572 18.71 10.75 -20.90
N PHE A 573 17.90 11.54 -20.21
CA PHE A 573 18.04 12.98 -20.30
C PHE A 573 19.47 13.30 -19.86
N SER A 574 20.32 13.71 -20.80
CA SER A 574 21.57 14.34 -20.42
C SER A 574 21.21 15.51 -19.51
N PRO A 575 21.64 15.51 -18.24
CA PRO A 575 21.33 16.62 -17.36
C PRO A 575 21.81 17.89 -18.06
N HIS A 576 20.94 18.90 -18.14
CA HIS A 576 21.34 20.20 -18.64
C HIS A 576 22.56 20.64 -17.83
N ARG A 577 23.73 20.74 -18.48
CA ARG A 577 24.91 21.26 -17.80
C ARG A 577 24.64 22.73 -17.55
N ARG A 578 24.48 23.11 -16.28
CA ARG A 578 24.35 24.51 -15.91
C ARG A 578 25.68 25.21 -16.18
N PRO A 579 25.65 26.45 -16.72
CA PRO A 579 26.85 27.26 -16.81
C PRO A 579 27.52 27.39 -15.43
N GLU A 580 28.82 27.15 -15.35
CA GLU A 580 29.57 27.33 -14.11
C GLU A 580 29.72 28.83 -13.83
N VAL A 581 29.30 29.26 -12.64
CA VAL A 581 29.45 30.65 -12.18
C VAL A 581 30.73 30.74 -11.37
N LEU A 582 31.67 31.55 -11.84
CA LEU A 582 32.98 31.71 -11.21
C LEU A 582 32.93 32.72 -10.04
N PRO A 583 33.92 32.69 -9.13
CA PRO A 583 34.11 33.77 -8.17
C PRO A 583 34.34 35.11 -8.87
N VAL A 584 33.94 36.19 -8.20
CA VAL A 584 34.15 37.58 -8.68
C VAL A 584 35.65 37.90 -8.82
N ALA A 585 35.98 38.84 -9.71
CA ALA A 585 37.36 39.16 -10.06
C ALA A 585 38.18 39.69 -8.86
N SER A 586 37.52 40.40 -7.94
CA SER A 586 38.10 40.95 -6.71
C SER A 586 38.25 39.94 -5.56
N ALA A 587 37.91 38.66 -5.78
CA ALA A 587 38.07 37.63 -4.77
C ALA A 587 39.54 37.47 -4.36
N SER A 588 39.80 37.44 -3.06
CA SER A 588 41.13 37.26 -2.49
C SER A 588 41.60 35.84 -2.76
N ALA A 589 42.45 35.65 -3.77
CA ALA A 589 42.95 34.33 -4.14
C ALA A 589 43.69 33.64 -2.99
N SER A 590 43.05 32.64 -2.41
CA SER A 590 43.69 31.39 -2.01
C SER A 590 42.66 30.29 -2.11
N PRO A 591 42.79 29.37 -3.10
CA PRO A 591 42.04 28.14 -3.03
C PRO A 591 42.57 27.42 -1.80
N ARG A 592 41.84 27.45 -0.68
CA ARG A 592 41.88 26.29 0.20
C ARG A 592 41.28 25.18 -0.63
N THR A 593 42.16 24.49 -1.34
CA THR A 593 42.03 23.07 -1.63
C THR A 593 41.97 22.39 -0.27
N THR A 594 40.85 22.53 0.44
CA THR A 594 40.35 21.36 1.15
C THR A 594 40.09 20.38 0.03
N ALA A 595 41.08 19.52 -0.18
CA ALA A 595 40.85 18.18 -0.64
C ALA A 595 39.86 17.51 0.32
N HIS A 596 38.59 17.96 0.33
CA HIS A 596 37.58 16.98 0.04
C HIS A 596 37.97 16.53 -1.34
N ALA A 597 38.54 15.32 -1.38
CA ALA A 597 38.55 14.53 -2.59
C ALA A 597 37.26 14.91 -3.29
N THR A 598 37.39 15.50 -4.48
CA THR A 598 36.46 15.15 -5.51
C THR A 598 36.50 13.61 -5.52
N ALA A 599 35.67 12.98 -4.68
CA ALA A 599 34.57 12.28 -5.24
C ALA A 599 34.10 13.23 -6.34
N THR A 600 34.68 13.02 -7.53
CA THR A 600 33.90 12.98 -8.76
C THR A 600 32.50 12.68 -8.26
N PRO A 601 31.46 13.49 -8.55
CA PRO A 601 30.12 12.94 -8.52
C PRO A 601 30.33 11.62 -9.22
N VAL A 602 30.29 10.50 -8.48
CA VAL A 602 30.43 9.20 -9.10
C VAL A 602 29.29 9.32 -10.04
N ASP A 603 29.63 9.42 -11.32
CA ASP A 603 28.65 9.59 -12.34
C ASP A 603 27.86 8.32 -12.16
N THR A 604 26.78 8.41 -11.39
CA THR A 604 25.78 7.39 -11.26
C THR A 604 24.97 7.47 -12.55
N THR A 605 25.62 7.67 -13.70
CA THR A 605 25.63 6.61 -14.70
C THR A 605 25.70 5.27 -13.99
N MET A 606 24.52 4.81 -13.57
CA MET A 606 24.26 3.40 -13.40
C MET A 606 24.97 2.72 -14.56
N PRO A 607 25.85 1.74 -14.32
CA PRO A 607 26.49 1.02 -15.41
C PRO A 607 25.39 0.63 -16.39
N ALA A 608 25.54 1.09 -17.63
CA ALA A 608 24.53 0.90 -18.65
C ALA A 608 24.20 -0.60 -18.62
N PRO A 609 22.95 -0.97 -18.38
CA PRO A 609 22.61 -2.36 -18.22
C PRO A 609 23.13 -3.17 -19.41
N PRO A 610 23.65 -4.40 -19.21
CA PRO A 610 24.15 -5.22 -20.31
C PRO A 610 23.09 -5.24 -21.41
N GLN A 611 23.45 -4.69 -22.58
CA GLN A 611 22.53 -4.52 -23.69
C GLN A 611 22.47 -5.86 -24.43
N LEU A 612 21.28 -6.46 -24.47
CA LEU A 612 21.03 -7.61 -25.33
C LEU A 612 21.24 -7.20 -26.80
N PRO A 613 21.63 -8.12 -27.69
CA PRO A 613 21.72 -7.84 -29.11
C PRO A 613 20.39 -7.29 -29.67
N ALA A 614 20.45 -6.33 -30.59
CA ALA A 614 19.24 -5.66 -31.12
C ALA A 614 18.22 -6.64 -31.73
N LEU A 615 18.69 -7.72 -32.38
CA LEU A 615 17.83 -8.77 -32.93
C LEU A 615 17.07 -9.54 -31.85
N GLU A 616 17.68 -9.76 -30.69
CA GLU A 616 17.04 -10.43 -29.57
C GLU A 616 15.99 -9.55 -28.90
N VAL A 617 16.30 -8.26 -28.74
CA VAL A 617 15.36 -7.25 -28.25
C VAL A 617 14.12 -7.19 -29.14
N GLU A 618 14.29 -7.17 -30.45
CA GLU A 618 13.20 -7.18 -31.41
C GLU A 618 12.36 -8.46 -31.34
N ARG A 619 13.01 -9.62 -31.17
CA ARG A 619 12.30 -10.91 -31.03
C ARG A 619 11.44 -10.94 -29.76
N ASP A 620 11.96 -10.42 -28.65
CA ASP A 620 11.22 -10.35 -27.40
C ASP A 620 10.02 -9.42 -27.51
N ARG A 621 10.22 -8.21 -28.07
CA ARG A 621 9.12 -7.25 -28.32
C ARG A 621 7.98 -7.87 -29.11
N LYS A 622 8.29 -8.64 -30.15
CA LYS A 622 7.29 -9.37 -30.95
C LYS A 622 6.58 -10.44 -30.16
N ALA A 623 7.30 -11.25 -29.38
CA ALA A 623 6.69 -12.30 -28.56
C ALA A 623 5.74 -11.71 -27.50
N ILE A 624 6.18 -10.69 -26.77
CA ILE A 624 5.36 -10.01 -25.76
C ILE A 624 4.18 -9.28 -26.40
N GLY A 625 4.42 -8.60 -27.52
CA GLY A 625 3.37 -7.96 -28.30
C GLY A 625 2.29 -8.94 -28.76
N ALA A 626 2.69 -10.15 -29.20
CA ALA A 626 1.76 -11.19 -29.60
C ALA A 626 0.93 -11.74 -28.43
N LEU A 627 1.53 -11.91 -27.24
CA LEU A 627 0.80 -12.30 -26.03
C LEU A 627 -0.27 -11.26 -25.66
N ILE A 628 0.12 -9.98 -25.63
CA ILE A 628 -0.79 -8.86 -25.32
C ILE A 628 -1.90 -8.76 -26.36
N ALA A 629 -1.56 -8.89 -27.65
CA ALA A 629 -2.55 -8.91 -28.73
C ALA A 629 -3.54 -10.07 -28.56
N PHE A 630 -3.08 -11.26 -28.21
CA PHE A 630 -3.94 -12.43 -28.02
C PHE A 630 -4.98 -12.19 -26.92
N VAL A 631 -4.57 -11.72 -25.75
CA VAL A 631 -5.49 -11.47 -24.63
C VAL A 631 -6.42 -10.28 -24.90
N LEU A 632 -5.96 -9.22 -25.55
CA LEU A 632 -6.81 -8.06 -25.90
C LEU A 632 -7.88 -8.40 -26.94
N ASN A 633 -7.61 -9.34 -27.85
CA ASN A 633 -8.57 -9.81 -28.83
C ASN A 633 -9.57 -10.84 -28.28
N SER A 634 -9.36 -11.35 -27.05
CA SER A 634 -10.30 -12.28 -26.43
C SER A 634 -11.54 -11.55 -25.89
N SER A 635 -12.72 -12.08 -26.22
CA SER A 635 -14.00 -11.61 -25.68
C SER A 635 -14.20 -11.96 -24.19
N SER A 636 -13.38 -12.86 -23.63
CA SER A 636 -13.41 -13.22 -22.20
C SER A 636 -12.62 -12.26 -21.31
N THR A 637 -11.71 -11.45 -21.87
CA THR A 637 -10.87 -10.53 -21.08
C THR A 637 -11.72 -9.40 -20.51
N PRO A 638 -11.81 -9.20 -19.18
CA PRO A 638 -12.59 -8.12 -18.59
C PRO A 638 -12.17 -6.72 -19.09
N LEU A 639 -13.10 -5.76 -19.14
CA LEU A 639 -12.82 -4.39 -19.59
C LEU A 639 -11.69 -3.73 -18.77
N ARG A 640 -11.65 -4.00 -17.46
CA ARG A 640 -10.56 -3.56 -16.57
C ARG A 640 -9.19 -4.08 -17.01
N GLY A 641 -9.12 -5.37 -17.36
CA GLY A 641 -7.90 -6.00 -17.84
C GLY A 641 -7.42 -5.42 -19.17
N CYS A 642 -8.37 -5.15 -20.09
CA CYS A 642 -8.07 -4.41 -21.32
C CYS A 642 -7.47 -3.03 -21.00
N THR A 643 -8.09 -2.29 -20.06
CA THR A 643 -7.64 -0.95 -19.63
C THR A 643 -6.20 -0.98 -19.11
N TRP A 644 -5.86 -1.98 -18.29
CA TRP A 644 -4.52 -2.13 -17.72
C TRP A 644 -3.45 -2.42 -18.77
N LEU A 645 -3.80 -3.14 -19.84
CA LEU A 645 -2.87 -3.53 -20.91
C LEU A 645 -2.74 -2.50 -22.05
N VAL A 646 -3.62 -1.50 -22.14
CA VAL A 646 -3.54 -0.44 -23.17
C VAL A 646 -3.02 0.90 -22.65
N GLY A 647 -3.18 1.18 -21.35
CA GLY A 647 -3.00 2.54 -20.83
C GLY A 647 -2.41 2.60 -19.43
N ARG A 648 -3.29 2.74 -18.42
CA ARG A 648 -3.04 3.23 -17.05
C ARG A 648 -1.76 2.72 -16.35
N ASN A 649 -1.32 1.50 -16.64
CA ASN A 649 -0.21 0.83 -15.95
C ASN A 649 1.03 0.58 -16.82
N LEU A 650 1.00 0.99 -18.10
CA LEU A 650 2.15 0.92 -19.01
C LEU A 650 2.76 2.31 -19.19
N ASP A 651 4.08 2.42 -19.03
CA ASP A 651 4.78 3.68 -19.29
C ASP A 651 4.71 4.09 -20.77
N THR A 652 5.08 5.35 -21.05
CA THR A 652 5.01 5.93 -22.41
C THR A 652 5.87 5.15 -23.42
N ASP A 653 7.01 4.61 -22.98
CA ASP A 653 7.95 3.91 -23.85
C ASP A 653 7.44 2.51 -24.23
N ALA A 654 6.85 1.77 -23.27
CA ALA A 654 6.22 0.48 -23.50
C ALA A 654 5.05 0.59 -24.48
N ARG A 655 4.21 1.62 -24.33
CA ARG A 655 3.09 1.89 -25.27
C ARG A 655 3.58 2.25 -26.66
N TRP A 656 4.63 3.07 -26.77
CA TRP A 656 5.26 3.38 -28.04
C TRP A 656 5.76 2.11 -28.76
N ILE A 657 6.38 1.19 -28.03
CA ILE A 657 6.81 -0.12 -28.58
C ILE A 657 5.62 -0.91 -29.09
N LEU A 658 4.56 -1.08 -28.28
CA LEU A 658 3.39 -1.87 -28.68
C LEU A 658 2.69 -1.29 -29.92
N ARG A 659 2.66 0.04 -30.04
CA ARG A 659 2.14 0.71 -31.24
C ARG A 659 3.04 0.48 -32.46
N ARG A 660 4.35 0.55 -32.28
CA ARG A 660 5.34 0.27 -33.34
C ARG A 660 5.26 -1.18 -33.83
N GLU A 661 5.04 -2.14 -32.94
CA GLU A 661 4.85 -3.56 -33.29
C GLU A 661 3.45 -3.85 -33.89
N GLY A 662 2.59 -2.84 -34.04
CA GLY A 662 1.24 -2.97 -34.60
C GLY A 662 0.23 -3.64 -33.68
N VAL A 663 0.56 -3.86 -32.40
CA VAL A 663 -0.34 -4.44 -31.39
C VAL A 663 -1.44 -3.44 -31.06
N LEU A 664 -1.06 -2.26 -30.57
CA LEU A 664 -1.99 -1.16 -30.27
C LEU A 664 -2.29 -0.35 -31.54
N SER A 665 -2.92 -1.01 -32.50
CA SER A 665 -3.33 -0.40 -33.78
C SER A 665 -4.64 0.36 -33.65
N ASP A 666 -4.88 1.30 -34.57
CA ASP A 666 -6.15 2.04 -34.66
C ASP A 666 -7.37 1.12 -34.81
N ALA A 667 -7.19 -0.05 -35.46
CA ALA A 667 -8.21 -1.08 -35.59
C ALA A 667 -8.56 -1.73 -34.25
N LEU A 668 -7.55 -2.10 -33.45
CA LEU A 668 -7.75 -2.67 -32.12
C LEU A 668 -8.39 -1.64 -31.18
N TYR A 669 -7.90 -0.40 -31.18
CA TYR A 669 -8.51 0.69 -30.41
C TYR A 669 -9.98 0.89 -30.77
N SER A 670 -10.32 0.85 -32.05
CA SER A 670 -11.71 0.95 -32.49
C SER A 670 -12.57 -0.23 -32.00
N GLU A 671 -12.03 -1.44 -31.96
CA GLU A 671 -12.74 -2.61 -31.43
C GLU A 671 -12.96 -2.52 -29.91
N LEU A 672 -11.92 -2.15 -29.15
CA LEU A 672 -12.03 -1.94 -27.71
C LEU A 672 -13.02 -0.82 -27.37
N ALA A 673 -13.05 0.25 -28.17
CA ALA A 673 -14.05 1.31 -28.02
C ALA A 673 -15.48 0.80 -28.25
N ARG A 674 -15.74 0.00 -29.29
CA ARG A 674 -17.06 -0.63 -29.51
C ARG A 674 -17.45 -1.52 -28.35
N ARG A 675 -16.49 -2.30 -27.84
CA ARG A 675 -16.70 -3.22 -26.72
C ARG A 675 -17.07 -2.48 -25.43
N ALA A 676 -16.43 -1.35 -25.15
CA ALA A 676 -16.83 -0.45 -24.06
C ALA A 676 -18.24 0.13 -24.29
N LEU A 677 -18.52 0.64 -25.49
CA LEU A 677 -19.80 1.28 -25.85
C LEU A 677 -20.99 0.29 -25.95
N ALA A 678 -20.73 -1.02 -25.92
CA ALA A 678 -21.77 -2.04 -25.87
C ALA A 678 -22.48 -2.11 -24.49
N ILE A 679 -21.83 -1.64 -23.42
CA ILE A 679 -22.37 -1.66 -22.06
C ILE A 679 -23.53 -0.66 -21.92
N SER A 680 -24.68 -1.12 -21.45
CA SER A 680 -25.88 -0.31 -21.21
C SER A 680 -25.81 0.51 -19.93
N GLY A 681 -26.76 1.44 -19.73
CA GLY A 681 -26.81 2.30 -18.54
C GLY A 681 -27.07 1.60 -17.20
N ASP A 682 -27.40 0.31 -17.21
CA ASP A 682 -27.55 -0.58 -16.04
C ASP A 682 -26.37 -1.56 -15.87
N GLY A 683 -25.36 -1.48 -16.76
CA GLY A 683 -24.14 -2.28 -16.69
C GLY A 683 -22.99 -1.59 -15.94
N ASP A 684 -21.78 -2.13 -16.09
CA ASP A 684 -20.58 -1.59 -15.45
C ASP A 684 -20.01 -0.36 -16.20
N ILE A 685 -20.67 0.79 -15.98
CA ILE A 685 -20.32 2.06 -16.62
C ILE A 685 -18.89 2.50 -16.27
N ALA A 686 -18.43 2.24 -15.04
CA ALA A 686 -17.13 2.73 -14.59
C ALA A 686 -15.99 2.09 -15.41
N GLU A 687 -16.01 0.77 -15.57
CA GLU A 687 -15.02 0.05 -16.38
C GLU A 687 -15.08 0.43 -17.86
N ALA A 688 -16.28 0.57 -18.40
CA ALA A 688 -16.48 0.96 -19.79
C ALA A 688 -15.96 2.37 -20.05
N ALA A 689 -16.28 3.33 -19.19
CA ALA A 689 -15.82 4.71 -19.29
C ALA A 689 -14.30 4.80 -19.14
N GLN A 690 -13.70 4.02 -18.24
CA GLN A 690 -12.25 4.02 -18.05
C GLN A 690 -11.50 3.46 -19.26
N LEU A 691 -11.93 2.31 -19.80
CA LEU A 691 -11.34 1.76 -21.03
C LEU A 691 -11.45 2.76 -22.18
N LEU A 692 -12.62 3.37 -22.35
CA LEU A 692 -12.87 4.33 -23.41
C LEU A 692 -11.98 5.57 -23.26
N SER A 693 -11.75 6.04 -22.02
CA SER A 693 -10.87 7.17 -21.72
C SER A 693 -9.43 6.93 -22.16
N GLU A 694 -8.86 5.75 -21.84
CA GLU A 694 -7.49 5.38 -22.23
C GLU A 694 -7.37 5.23 -23.75
N VAL A 695 -8.34 4.59 -24.38
CA VAL A 695 -8.34 4.38 -25.83
C VAL A 695 -8.45 5.72 -26.59
N ILE A 696 -9.28 6.66 -26.13
CA ILE A 696 -9.36 8.00 -26.71
C ILE A 696 -8.03 8.75 -26.55
N ALA A 697 -7.46 8.71 -25.35
CA ALA A 697 -6.22 9.43 -25.03
C ALA A 697 -5.05 9.02 -25.92
N TYR A 698 -4.98 7.76 -26.35
CA TYR A 698 -3.80 7.21 -27.04
C TYR A 698 -4.02 6.78 -28.49
N SER A 699 -5.23 6.88 -29.03
CA SER A 699 -5.49 6.55 -30.44
C SER A 699 -5.22 7.71 -31.42
N ASP A 700 -4.70 8.85 -30.96
CA ASP A 700 -4.57 10.09 -31.75
C ASP A 700 -5.86 10.48 -32.51
N GLY A 701 -7.02 10.28 -31.88
CA GLY A 701 -8.33 10.60 -32.46
C GLY A 701 -8.93 9.55 -33.41
N ALA A 702 -8.24 8.45 -33.71
CA ALA A 702 -8.73 7.40 -34.62
C ALA A 702 -10.10 6.81 -34.21
N VAL A 703 -10.39 6.73 -32.91
CA VAL A 703 -11.66 6.18 -32.42
C VAL A 703 -12.84 7.16 -32.43
N MET A 704 -12.60 8.47 -32.61
CA MET A 704 -13.63 9.50 -32.38
C MET A 704 -14.84 9.39 -33.31
N ALA A 705 -14.68 8.85 -34.52
CA ALA A 705 -15.82 8.56 -35.41
C ALA A 705 -16.75 7.49 -34.80
N THR A 706 -16.16 6.45 -34.19
CA THR A 706 -16.90 5.38 -33.52
C THR A 706 -17.60 5.92 -32.26
N VAL A 707 -16.90 6.72 -31.46
CA VAL A 707 -17.45 7.31 -30.23
C VAL A 707 -18.65 8.22 -30.53
N ARG A 708 -18.53 9.11 -31.54
CA ARG A 708 -19.63 9.99 -31.97
C ARG A 708 -20.86 9.23 -32.46
N ALA A 709 -20.65 8.12 -33.17
CA ALA A 709 -21.75 7.27 -33.64
C ALA A 709 -22.55 6.63 -32.48
N HIS A 710 -21.99 6.58 -31.27
CA HIS A 710 -22.63 6.03 -30.06
C HIS A 710 -22.94 7.11 -29.02
N ALA A 711 -23.17 8.36 -29.45
CA ALA A 711 -23.53 9.46 -28.55
C ALA A 711 -24.77 9.16 -27.68
N ASP A 712 -25.73 8.39 -28.20
CA ASP A 712 -26.91 7.97 -27.44
C ASP A 712 -26.53 7.09 -26.24
N ARG A 713 -25.50 6.24 -26.38
CA ARG A 713 -25.02 5.44 -25.25
C ARG A 713 -24.36 6.31 -24.19
N LEU A 714 -23.52 7.26 -24.60
CA LEU A 714 -22.93 8.21 -23.66
C LEU A 714 -24.03 8.98 -22.92
N ARG A 715 -25.11 9.39 -23.62
CA ARG A 715 -26.26 10.04 -22.98
C ARG A 715 -26.85 9.19 -21.87
N GLU A 716 -27.05 7.89 -22.09
CA GLU A 716 -27.53 6.99 -21.04
C GLU A 716 -26.59 6.94 -19.84
N TRP A 717 -25.28 6.83 -20.05
CA TRP A 717 -24.28 6.76 -18.97
C TRP A 717 -24.25 8.03 -18.13
N TYR A 718 -24.19 9.21 -18.76
CA TYR A 718 -24.17 10.49 -18.05
C TYR A 718 -25.53 10.81 -17.40
N ALA A 719 -26.64 10.36 -17.98
CA ALA A 719 -27.95 10.44 -17.34
C ALA A 719 -28.03 9.54 -16.10
N ALA A 720 -27.29 8.43 -16.06
CA ALA A 720 -27.23 7.46 -14.98
C ALA A 720 -26.07 7.70 -13.98
N ILE A 721 -25.40 8.85 -14.03
CA ILE A 721 -24.26 9.15 -13.13
C ILE A 721 -24.61 8.93 -11.66
N ALA A 722 -23.70 8.30 -10.93
CA ALA A 722 -23.87 7.90 -9.54
C ALA A 722 -22.52 7.95 -8.80
N PRO A 723 -22.50 7.99 -7.45
CA PRO A 723 -21.27 8.08 -6.68
C PRO A 723 -20.22 7.00 -7.01
N GLU A 724 -20.64 5.83 -7.47
CA GLU A 724 -19.80 4.69 -7.81
C GLU A 724 -19.03 4.87 -9.13
N ASN A 725 -19.59 5.63 -10.09
CA ASN A 725 -19.04 5.78 -11.44
C ASN A 725 -18.64 7.22 -11.81
N GLY A 726 -18.87 8.18 -10.92
CA GLY A 726 -18.62 9.60 -11.15
C GLY A 726 -17.19 9.92 -11.62
N TRP A 727 -16.17 9.37 -10.96
CA TRP A 727 -14.78 9.65 -11.33
C TRP A 727 -14.47 9.23 -12.77
N ALA A 728 -14.91 8.03 -13.18
CA ALA A 728 -14.61 7.47 -14.49
C ALA A 728 -15.32 8.25 -15.61
N LEU A 729 -16.54 8.73 -15.37
CA LEU A 729 -17.23 9.62 -16.30
C LEU A 729 -16.59 11.01 -16.35
N GLY A 730 -16.08 11.52 -15.22
CA GLY A 730 -15.28 12.76 -15.20
C GLY A 730 -14.01 12.64 -16.05
N ASP A 731 -13.28 11.53 -15.92
CA ASP A 731 -12.08 11.24 -16.72
C ASP A 731 -12.42 11.06 -18.21
N LEU A 732 -13.54 10.40 -18.53
CA LEU A 732 -14.00 10.23 -19.91
C LEU A 732 -14.30 11.58 -20.57
N ALA A 733 -15.03 12.47 -19.89
CA ALA A 733 -15.27 13.81 -20.40
C ALA A 733 -13.96 14.54 -20.68
N ASN A 734 -12.99 14.44 -19.75
CA ASN A 734 -11.69 15.08 -19.89
C ASN A 734 -10.88 14.50 -21.08
N SER A 735 -10.90 13.19 -21.29
CA SER A 735 -10.26 12.54 -22.44
C SER A 735 -10.91 12.92 -23.77
N LEU A 736 -12.22 13.18 -23.80
CA LEU A 736 -12.92 13.67 -25.00
C LEU A 736 -12.53 15.12 -25.36
N HIS A 737 -12.17 15.94 -24.36
CA HIS A 737 -11.99 17.37 -24.54
C HIS A 737 -10.81 17.75 -25.46
N GLN A 738 -9.67 17.07 -25.34
CA GLN A 738 -8.50 17.35 -26.18
C GLN A 738 -8.75 17.09 -27.68
N PRO A 739 -9.30 15.93 -28.10
CA PRO A 739 -9.55 15.66 -29.52
C PRO A 739 -10.78 16.39 -30.09
N ASP A 740 -11.84 16.62 -29.28
CA ASP A 740 -13.08 17.27 -29.73
C ASP A 740 -13.79 17.98 -28.57
N ALA A 741 -13.41 19.23 -28.31
CA ALA A 741 -13.93 20.02 -27.19
C ALA A 741 -15.45 20.27 -27.27
N GLU A 742 -16.00 20.46 -28.47
CA GLU A 742 -17.43 20.71 -28.69
C GLU A 742 -18.25 19.46 -28.39
N PHE A 743 -17.80 18.29 -28.86
CA PHE A 743 -18.44 17.02 -28.53
C PHE A 743 -18.33 16.69 -27.04
N ALA A 744 -17.18 16.98 -26.41
CA ALA A 744 -17.02 16.79 -24.96
C ALA A 744 -17.98 17.67 -24.15
N GLU A 745 -18.17 18.93 -24.54
CA GLU A 745 -19.16 19.84 -23.93
C GLU A 745 -20.58 19.30 -24.10
N GLN A 746 -20.93 18.81 -25.29
CA GLN A 746 -22.23 18.17 -25.56
C GLN A 746 -22.47 16.95 -24.64
N VAL A 747 -21.46 16.08 -24.52
CA VAL A 747 -21.53 14.86 -23.70
C VAL A 747 -21.66 15.20 -22.22
N ALA A 748 -20.86 16.15 -21.71
CA ALA A 748 -20.99 16.62 -20.32
C ALA A 748 -22.40 17.19 -20.06
N GLY A 749 -22.96 17.91 -21.03
CA GLY A 749 -24.32 18.46 -21.00
C GLY A 749 -25.46 17.43 -20.98
N PHE A 750 -25.20 16.15 -21.18
CA PHE A 750 -26.21 15.09 -20.96
C PHE A 750 -26.53 14.86 -19.47
N THR A 751 -25.67 15.38 -18.57
CA THR A 751 -25.88 15.29 -17.14
C THR A 751 -26.88 16.34 -16.65
N ASP A 752 -27.86 15.93 -15.84
CA ASP A 752 -28.76 16.87 -15.17
C ASP A 752 -28.02 17.61 -14.04
N GLY A 753 -28.08 18.96 -14.05
CA GLY A 753 -27.44 19.80 -13.06
C GLY A 753 -27.91 19.50 -11.62
N ARG A 754 -29.18 19.14 -11.43
CA ARG A 754 -29.71 18.74 -10.11
C ARG A 754 -29.09 17.44 -9.61
N ARG A 755 -28.93 16.45 -10.49
CA ARG A 755 -28.31 15.17 -10.16
C ARG A 755 -26.83 15.37 -9.83
N LEU A 756 -26.11 16.17 -10.61
CA LEU A 756 -24.71 16.51 -10.35
C LEU A 756 -24.52 17.25 -9.02
N ALA A 757 -25.43 18.17 -8.67
CA ALA A 757 -25.39 18.92 -7.41
C ALA A 757 -25.61 18.04 -6.16
N ARG A 758 -26.35 16.94 -6.29
CA ARG A 758 -26.62 15.99 -5.21
C ARG A 758 -25.60 14.86 -5.12
N LEU A 759 -24.85 14.60 -6.18
CA LEU A 759 -23.91 13.48 -6.30
C LEU A 759 -22.95 13.34 -5.10
N ILE A 760 -22.45 14.47 -4.59
CA ILE A 760 -21.56 14.49 -3.42
C ILE A 760 -22.30 14.12 -2.14
N LEU A 761 -23.51 14.66 -1.94
CA LEU A 761 -24.31 14.41 -0.75
C LEU A 761 -24.88 12.99 -0.73
N ASP A 762 -25.28 12.45 -1.89
CA ASP A 762 -25.78 11.09 -2.04
C ASP A 762 -24.67 10.05 -1.79
N GLY A 763 -23.43 10.34 -2.20
CA GLY A 763 -22.28 9.47 -1.99
C GLY A 763 -21.62 9.59 -0.61
N GLY A 764 -21.73 10.77 0.04
CA GLY A 764 -21.10 11.05 1.31
C GLY A 764 -19.57 10.94 1.28
N TRP A 765 -18.95 10.84 2.47
CA TRP A 765 -17.50 10.72 2.61
C TRP A 765 -16.90 9.48 1.90
N PRO A 766 -17.52 8.28 1.88
CA PRO A 766 -16.95 7.11 1.21
C PRO A 766 -16.67 7.31 -0.29
N HIS A 767 -17.45 8.18 -0.96
CA HIS A 767 -17.37 8.45 -2.40
C HIS A 767 -16.81 9.84 -2.73
N ILE A 768 -16.25 10.56 -1.76
CA ILE A 768 -15.94 11.98 -1.93
C ILE A 768 -15.01 12.25 -3.12
N TYR A 769 -13.97 11.43 -3.34
CA TYR A 769 -13.12 11.53 -4.52
C TYR A 769 -13.94 11.40 -5.80
N SER A 770 -14.78 10.36 -5.89
CA SER A 770 -15.54 10.08 -7.11
C SER A 770 -16.57 11.14 -7.44
N SER A 771 -17.43 11.45 -6.49
CA SER A 771 -18.53 12.39 -6.69
C SER A 771 -18.02 13.82 -6.92
N SER A 772 -17.00 14.25 -6.19
CA SER A 772 -16.48 15.61 -6.33
C SER A 772 -15.62 15.77 -7.59
N HIS A 773 -14.80 14.77 -7.95
CA HIS A 773 -14.04 14.78 -9.20
C HIS A 773 -14.96 14.86 -10.42
N ALA A 774 -16.08 14.11 -10.41
CA ALA A 774 -17.09 14.19 -11.46
C ALA A 774 -17.67 15.60 -11.60
N LEU A 775 -18.05 16.22 -10.48
CA LEU A 775 -18.58 17.58 -10.46
C LEU A 775 -17.56 18.57 -11.03
N ASP A 776 -16.30 18.48 -10.60
CA ASP A 776 -15.25 19.36 -11.09
C ASP A 776 -15.01 19.22 -12.59
N ARG A 777 -14.75 17.99 -13.07
CA ARG A 777 -14.47 17.74 -14.49
C ARG A 777 -15.65 18.15 -15.37
N LEU A 778 -16.88 17.79 -15.00
CA LEU A 778 -18.06 18.09 -15.82
C LEU A 778 -18.42 19.58 -15.81
N CYS A 779 -18.31 20.29 -14.69
CA CYS A 779 -18.55 21.74 -14.67
C CYS A 779 -17.46 22.56 -15.39
N ASN A 780 -16.25 22.03 -15.50
CA ASN A 780 -15.19 22.65 -16.30
C ASN A 780 -15.37 22.39 -17.81
N ILE A 781 -15.91 21.24 -18.21
CA ILE A 781 -16.06 20.85 -19.62
C ILE A 781 -17.42 21.27 -20.20
N GLY A 782 -18.52 21.10 -19.46
CA GLY A 782 -19.89 21.40 -19.90
C GLY A 782 -20.25 22.89 -19.96
N GLY A 783 -19.26 23.77 -19.79
CA GLY A 783 -19.40 25.22 -19.92
C GLY A 783 -20.34 25.88 -18.89
N ASP A 784 -20.70 27.12 -19.20
CA ASP A 784 -21.51 27.97 -18.30
C ASP A 784 -22.94 27.44 -18.09
N THR A 785 -23.49 26.73 -19.08
CA THR A 785 -24.87 26.20 -19.03
C THR A 785 -25.02 25.13 -17.95
N LEU A 786 -24.16 24.11 -17.97
CA LEU A 786 -24.20 23.06 -16.96
C LEU A 786 -23.84 23.62 -15.57
N ARG A 787 -22.82 24.47 -15.51
CA ARG A 787 -22.39 25.13 -14.26
C ARG A 787 -23.53 25.93 -13.61
N ALA A 788 -24.26 26.74 -14.38
CA ALA A 788 -25.38 27.52 -13.87
C ALA A 788 -26.54 26.62 -13.38
N SER A 789 -26.84 25.54 -14.11
CA SER A 789 -27.85 24.55 -13.73
C SER A 789 -27.48 23.83 -12.42
N THR A 790 -26.24 23.35 -12.30
CA THR A 790 -25.73 22.70 -11.08
C THR A 790 -25.72 23.66 -9.90
N LYS A 791 -25.20 24.88 -10.08
CA LYS A 791 -25.14 25.90 -9.03
C LYS A 791 -26.50 26.22 -8.42
N ALA A 792 -27.57 26.23 -9.23
CA ALA A 792 -28.93 26.49 -8.75
C ALA A 792 -29.47 25.42 -7.78
N HIS A 793 -28.82 24.26 -7.69
CA HIS A 793 -29.24 23.11 -6.89
C HIS A 793 -28.28 22.73 -5.76
N LEU A 794 -27.16 23.42 -5.59
CA LEU A 794 -26.23 23.18 -4.49
C LEU A 794 -26.85 23.60 -3.15
N ASP A 795 -26.79 22.73 -2.16
CA ASP A 795 -27.34 22.97 -0.82
C ASP A 795 -26.22 23.29 0.17
N GLU A 796 -25.96 24.59 0.38
CA GLU A 796 -24.95 25.06 1.32
C GLU A 796 -25.17 24.52 2.75
N SER A 797 -26.42 24.36 3.18
CA SER A 797 -26.73 23.90 4.53
C SER A 797 -26.35 22.42 4.72
N ALA A 798 -26.63 21.59 3.71
CA ALA A 798 -26.24 20.18 3.71
C ALA A 798 -24.72 20.00 3.67
N TYR A 799 -24.00 20.80 2.88
CA TYR A 799 -22.52 20.75 2.86
C TYR A 799 -21.90 21.17 4.19
N ARG A 800 -22.44 22.22 4.84
CA ARG A 800 -22.01 22.61 6.19
C ARG A 800 -22.25 21.50 7.21
N GLN A 801 -23.44 20.88 7.17
CA GLN A 801 -23.76 19.76 8.05
C GLN A 801 -22.82 18.55 7.82
N MET A 802 -22.49 18.24 6.56
CA MET A 802 -21.56 17.18 6.21
C MET A 802 -20.15 17.44 6.77
N LEU A 803 -19.68 18.69 6.72
CA LEU A 803 -18.39 19.12 7.30
C LEU A 803 -18.40 19.11 8.84
N ASP A 804 -19.55 19.40 9.46
CA ASP A 804 -19.71 19.36 10.92
C ASP A 804 -19.78 17.92 11.48
N ALA A 805 -20.18 16.94 10.66
CA ALA A 805 -20.43 15.55 11.06
C ALA A 805 -19.17 14.66 11.23
N ASN A 806 -18.02 15.24 11.59
CA ASN A 806 -16.69 14.59 11.65
C ASN A 806 -16.18 14.03 10.30
N PRO A 807 -15.49 14.85 9.49
CA PRO A 807 -14.81 14.40 8.27
C PRO A 807 -13.67 13.43 8.62
N PRO A 808 -13.35 12.44 7.76
CA PRO A 808 -12.36 11.42 8.10
C PRO A 808 -10.94 11.98 8.20
N GLU A 809 -10.54 12.84 7.25
CA GLU A 809 -9.17 13.37 7.14
C GLU A 809 -9.14 14.76 6.47
N LEU A 810 -8.00 15.46 6.56
CA LEU A 810 -7.82 16.82 6.03
C LEU A 810 -7.97 16.88 4.49
N TRP A 811 -7.39 15.92 3.78
CA TRP A 811 -7.45 15.88 2.31
C TRP A 811 -8.89 15.73 1.81
N HIS A 812 -9.77 15.01 2.52
CA HIS A 812 -11.19 14.90 2.15
C HIS A 812 -11.90 16.26 2.16
N ILE A 813 -11.64 17.09 3.17
CA ILE A 813 -12.18 18.45 3.26
C ILE A 813 -11.64 19.30 2.10
N SER A 814 -10.33 19.19 1.85
CA SER A 814 -9.62 19.90 0.79
C SER A 814 -10.21 19.59 -0.59
N THR A 815 -10.29 18.30 -0.94
CA THR A 815 -10.84 17.80 -2.20
C THR A 815 -12.30 18.18 -2.39
N LEU A 816 -13.14 18.09 -1.36
CA LEU A 816 -14.54 18.52 -1.42
C LEU A 816 -14.66 19.98 -1.85
N ILE A 817 -13.98 20.87 -1.11
CA ILE A 817 -14.09 22.33 -1.30
C ILE A 817 -13.46 22.73 -2.64
N GLU A 818 -12.31 22.15 -2.97
CA GLU A 818 -11.61 22.39 -4.24
C GLU A 818 -12.52 22.09 -5.43
N ASN A 819 -13.07 20.88 -5.48
CA ASN A 819 -13.85 20.43 -6.62
C ASN A 819 -15.21 21.15 -6.72
N LEU A 820 -15.83 21.50 -5.58
CA LEU A 820 -17.02 22.36 -5.54
C LEU A 820 -16.79 23.72 -6.20
N SER A 821 -15.55 24.22 -6.18
CA SER A 821 -15.23 25.54 -6.72
C SER A 821 -15.43 25.66 -8.24
N ALA A 822 -15.44 24.53 -8.96
CA ALA A 822 -15.76 24.49 -10.39
C ALA A 822 -17.24 24.79 -10.69
N ALA A 823 -18.14 24.40 -9.79
CA ALA A 823 -19.57 24.69 -9.91
C ALA A 823 -19.94 26.04 -9.28
N ASP A 824 -19.50 26.29 -8.04
CA ASP A 824 -19.73 27.55 -7.34
C ASP A 824 -18.55 27.94 -6.44
N HIS A 825 -17.66 28.75 -7.00
CA HIS A 825 -16.49 29.27 -6.30
C HIS A 825 -16.84 30.09 -5.05
N ASP A 826 -17.95 30.85 -5.05
CA ASP A 826 -18.33 31.66 -3.89
C ASP A 826 -18.80 30.77 -2.73
N LEU A 827 -19.49 29.67 -3.03
CA LEU A 827 -19.85 28.66 -2.03
C LEU A 827 -18.59 28.00 -1.45
N ALA A 828 -17.64 27.59 -2.31
CA ALA A 828 -16.38 27.00 -1.85
C ALA A 828 -15.64 27.91 -0.86
N LEU A 829 -15.54 29.22 -1.16
CA LEU A 829 -14.94 30.20 -0.24
C LEU A 829 -15.69 30.30 1.10
N ARG A 830 -17.03 30.28 1.10
CA ARG A 830 -17.83 30.25 2.34
C ARG A 830 -17.64 28.95 3.14
N LEU A 831 -17.41 27.82 2.47
CA LEU A 831 -17.10 26.54 3.13
C LEU A 831 -15.68 26.51 3.72
N VAL A 832 -14.70 27.18 3.08
CA VAL A 832 -13.38 27.42 3.70
C VAL A 832 -13.53 28.22 4.99
N GLU A 833 -14.32 29.30 4.97
CA GLU A 833 -14.58 30.12 6.16
C GLU A 833 -15.28 29.33 7.28
N HIS A 834 -16.28 28.51 6.93
CA HIS A 834 -16.99 27.63 7.86
C HIS A 834 -16.05 26.62 8.53
N SER A 835 -15.20 25.97 7.72
CA SER A 835 -14.35 24.86 8.15
C SER A 835 -12.97 25.31 8.66
N ALA A 836 -12.68 26.60 8.66
CA ALA A 836 -11.36 27.17 8.97
C ALA A 836 -10.75 26.62 10.27
N ARG A 837 -11.55 26.54 11.35
CA ARG A 837 -11.10 26.02 12.65
C ARG A 837 -10.78 24.53 12.61
N GLN A 838 -11.58 23.75 11.89
CA GLN A 838 -11.38 22.31 11.75
C GLN A 838 -10.16 22.00 10.86
N ILE A 839 -10.03 22.69 9.72
CA ILE A 839 -8.87 22.63 8.84
C ILE A 839 -7.61 22.98 9.62
N ALA A 840 -7.61 24.09 10.37
CA ALA A 840 -6.49 24.50 11.19
C ALA A 840 -6.14 23.43 12.24
N SER A 841 -7.12 22.93 12.98
CA SER A 841 -6.88 21.88 13.99
C SER A 841 -6.27 20.61 13.38
N LEU A 842 -6.74 20.17 12.21
CA LEU A 842 -6.23 18.97 11.55
C LEU A 842 -4.83 19.18 10.96
N LEU A 843 -4.56 20.36 10.39
CA LEU A 843 -3.25 20.74 9.88
C LEU A 843 -2.22 20.80 11.01
N MET A 844 -2.60 21.37 12.17
CA MET A 844 -1.70 21.56 13.30
C MET A 844 -1.20 20.28 13.96
N MET A 845 -1.82 19.11 13.71
CA MET A 845 -1.29 17.84 14.24
C MET A 845 0.08 17.46 13.65
N ASP A 846 0.36 17.84 12.40
CA ASP A 846 1.67 17.73 11.76
C ASP A 846 1.75 18.73 10.58
N PRO A 847 2.10 20.00 10.86
CA PRO A 847 1.98 21.08 9.88
C PRO A 847 2.78 20.86 8.61
N VAL A 848 3.96 20.23 8.72
CA VAL A 848 4.87 20.03 7.59
C VAL A 848 4.34 18.94 6.65
N ARG A 849 3.93 17.79 7.20
CA ARG A 849 3.44 16.68 6.36
C ARG A 849 2.03 16.95 5.82
N ARG A 850 1.15 17.51 6.63
CA ARG A 850 -0.27 17.72 6.28
C ARG A 850 -0.52 18.94 5.41
N TRP A 851 0.47 19.82 5.24
CA TRP A 851 0.34 20.96 4.33
C TRP A 851 0.06 20.54 2.88
N ASN A 852 0.65 19.44 2.42
CA ASN A 852 0.42 18.95 1.05
C ASN A 852 -1.05 18.62 0.79
N ASP A 853 -1.80 18.16 1.80
CA ASP A 853 -3.24 17.88 1.67
C ASP A 853 -4.04 19.16 1.34
N LEU A 854 -3.54 20.34 1.71
CA LEU A 854 -4.16 21.64 1.45
C LEU A 854 -3.60 22.38 0.24
N PHE A 855 -2.49 21.89 -0.34
CA PHE A 855 -1.79 22.59 -1.41
C PHE A 855 -2.70 22.90 -2.60
N ASN A 856 -3.49 21.92 -3.05
CA ASN A 856 -4.41 22.09 -4.19
C ASN A 856 -5.57 23.05 -3.88
N LEU A 857 -6.14 23.02 -2.67
CA LEU A 857 -7.16 23.99 -2.26
C LEU A 857 -6.60 25.43 -2.26
N VAL A 858 -5.38 25.62 -1.78
CA VAL A 858 -4.73 26.94 -1.77
C VAL A 858 -4.43 27.40 -3.19
N PHE A 859 -3.91 26.52 -4.04
CA PHE A 859 -3.58 26.83 -5.42
C PHE A 859 -4.82 27.05 -6.30
N GLY A 860 -5.73 26.09 -6.33
CA GLY A 860 -6.91 26.06 -7.19
C GLY A 860 -8.08 26.92 -6.69
N THR A 861 -8.38 26.92 -5.39
CA THR A 861 -9.53 27.65 -4.83
C THR A 861 -9.15 29.04 -4.32
N LEU A 862 -8.06 29.17 -3.57
CA LEU A 862 -7.61 30.49 -3.11
C LEU A 862 -6.83 31.26 -4.17
N GLY A 863 -6.44 30.59 -5.27
CA GLY A 863 -5.72 31.21 -6.38
C GLY A 863 -4.33 31.68 -5.98
N TYR A 864 -3.69 31.01 -5.01
CA TYR A 864 -2.41 31.39 -4.46
C TYR A 864 -1.32 30.36 -4.79
N ALA A 865 -0.31 30.81 -5.52
CA ALA A 865 0.93 30.09 -5.72
C ALA A 865 2.04 30.95 -5.11
N ALA A 866 2.64 30.56 -3.99
CA ALA A 866 3.86 31.23 -3.59
C ALA A 866 4.95 30.86 -4.59
N ILE A 867 5.68 31.89 -5.03
CA ILE A 867 6.74 31.81 -6.04
C ILE A 867 6.21 31.66 -7.47
N THR A 868 5.72 32.78 -8.03
CA THR A 868 5.79 33.03 -9.47
C THR A 868 6.91 34.05 -9.73
N PHE A 869 8.04 33.55 -10.23
CA PHE A 869 9.08 34.27 -10.99
C PHE A 869 9.06 35.81 -10.88
N GLY A 870 9.51 36.35 -9.75
CA GLY A 870 9.73 37.80 -9.59
C GLY A 870 8.50 38.66 -9.28
N ARG A 871 7.27 38.11 -9.25
CA ARG A 871 6.10 38.77 -8.64
C ARG A 871 5.67 38.02 -7.39
N ARG A 872 5.53 38.75 -6.27
CA ARG A 872 4.73 38.27 -5.14
C ARG A 872 3.30 38.07 -5.67
N ALA A 873 2.90 36.83 -5.92
CA ALA A 873 1.50 36.53 -6.23
C ALA A 873 0.66 37.05 -5.06
N ASN A 874 -0.20 38.04 -5.32
CA ASN A 874 -1.12 38.52 -4.31
C ASN A 874 -2.37 37.64 -4.34
N LEU A 875 -2.90 37.32 -3.16
CA LEU A 875 -4.19 36.67 -3.04
C LEU A 875 -5.26 37.50 -3.80
N PRO A 876 -6.03 36.87 -4.72
CA PRO A 876 -7.15 37.50 -5.39
C PRO A 876 -8.09 38.16 -4.37
N ALA A 877 -8.58 39.37 -4.67
CA ALA A 877 -9.36 40.16 -3.72
C ALA A 877 -10.56 39.40 -3.12
N LYS A 878 -11.23 38.58 -3.94
CA LYS A 878 -12.36 37.73 -3.53
C LYS A 878 -11.98 36.60 -2.56
N CYS A 879 -10.75 36.08 -2.63
CA CYS A 879 -10.30 34.94 -1.81
C CYS A 879 -9.70 35.38 -0.46
N ARG A 880 -9.35 36.67 -0.31
CA ARG A 880 -8.72 37.20 0.91
C ARG A 880 -9.52 36.96 2.20
N PRO A 881 -10.86 37.12 2.24
CA PRO A 881 -11.64 36.85 3.45
C PRO A 881 -11.49 35.41 3.92
N ALA A 882 -11.68 34.43 3.03
CA ALA A 882 -11.53 33.01 3.34
C ALA A 882 -10.10 32.64 3.78
N ALA A 883 -9.08 33.08 3.03
CA ALA A 883 -7.69 32.84 3.37
C ALA A 883 -7.33 33.43 4.75
N ARG A 884 -7.81 34.64 5.05
CA ARG A 884 -7.59 35.31 6.33
C ARG A 884 -8.28 34.57 7.48
N THR A 885 -9.52 34.11 7.28
CA THR A 885 -10.25 33.34 8.29
C THR A 885 -9.52 32.03 8.61
N LEU A 886 -9.02 31.33 7.59
CA LEU A 886 -8.19 30.13 7.76
C LEU A 886 -6.91 30.44 8.54
N VAL A 887 -6.13 31.44 8.11
CA VAL A 887 -4.86 31.79 8.76
C VAL A 887 -5.05 32.25 10.21
N ARG A 888 -6.12 33.00 10.50
CA ARG A 888 -6.44 33.41 11.88
C ARG A 888 -6.83 32.27 12.80
N ALA A 889 -7.29 31.15 12.24
CA ALA A 889 -7.65 29.96 13.00
C ALA A 889 -6.45 29.07 13.35
N LEU A 890 -5.28 29.31 12.75
CA LEU A 890 -4.05 28.57 13.04
C LEU A 890 -3.57 28.82 14.47
N ASP A 891 -3.02 27.77 15.08
CA ASP A 891 -2.32 27.86 16.36
C ASP A 891 -0.98 28.57 16.15
N ARG A 892 -0.87 29.79 16.67
CA ARG A 892 0.29 30.66 16.42
C ARG A 892 1.55 30.18 17.12
N ASP A 893 1.41 29.54 18.28
CA ASP A 893 2.54 29.01 19.03
C ASP A 893 3.11 27.79 18.32
N GLN A 894 2.25 26.89 17.82
CA GLN A 894 2.70 25.76 17.02
C GLN A 894 3.30 26.17 15.68
N VAL A 895 2.70 27.13 14.97
CA VAL A 895 3.29 27.67 13.73
C VAL A 895 4.66 28.29 14.02
N ALA A 896 4.80 29.09 15.08
CA ALA A 896 6.09 29.66 15.47
C ALA A 896 7.11 28.56 15.82
N GLN A 897 6.71 27.53 16.55
CA GLN A 897 7.57 26.40 16.91
C GLN A 897 8.07 25.64 15.66
N VAL A 898 7.20 25.43 14.67
CA VAL A 898 7.59 24.83 13.38
C VAL A 898 8.55 25.75 12.65
N LEU A 899 8.22 27.04 12.52
CA LEU A 899 9.06 28.00 11.79
C LEU A 899 10.39 28.33 12.48
N SER A 900 10.55 27.98 13.76
CA SER A 900 11.80 28.16 14.51
C SER A 900 12.92 27.19 14.09
N GLY A 901 12.71 26.32 13.09
CA GLY A 901 13.81 25.52 12.53
C GLY A 901 13.41 24.84 11.22
N PRO A 902 14.02 25.19 10.06
CA PRO A 902 13.82 24.43 8.83
C PRO A 902 14.11 22.94 9.02
N GLN A 903 13.11 22.13 8.73
CA GLN A 903 13.27 20.68 8.70
C GLN A 903 13.81 20.25 7.32
N ASP A 904 14.55 19.14 7.27
CA ASP A 904 15.06 18.55 6.03
C ASP A 904 13.97 18.32 4.96
N GLN A 905 12.71 18.23 5.41
CA GLN A 905 11.55 17.92 4.58
C GLN A 905 10.88 19.16 3.95
N TRP A 906 11.16 20.39 4.40
CA TRP A 906 10.45 21.61 3.96
C TRP A 906 10.47 21.82 2.45
N GLY A 907 11.63 21.64 1.82
CA GLY A 907 11.78 21.80 0.37
C GLY A 907 11.09 20.72 -0.45
N GLN A 908 10.86 19.54 0.13
CA GLN A 908 10.13 18.44 -0.54
C GLN A 908 8.61 18.63 -0.44
N MET A 909 8.15 19.39 0.54
CA MET A 909 6.72 19.59 0.85
C MET A 909 6.20 20.96 0.39
N ASN A 910 6.93 21.70 -0.45
CA ASN A 910 6.55 23.05 -0.92
C ASN A 910 6.13 23.99 0.23
N PHE A 911 6.83 23.90 1.37
CA PHE A 911 6.43 24.57 2.61
C PHE A 911 6.64 26.09 2.56
N ASP A 912 7.45 26.57 1.61
CA ASP A 912 7.52 27.99 1.22
C ASP A 912 6.14 28.56 0.83
N VAL A 913 5.26 27.75 0.23
CA VAL A 913 3.90 28.17 -0.09
C VAL A 913 3.04 28.39 1.14
N PHE A 914 3.22 27.58 2.18
CA PHE A 914 2.56 27.79 3.47
C PHE A 914 3.02 29.09 4.11
N ILE A 915 4.34 29.30 4.18
CA ILE A 915 4.94 30.50 4.78
C ILE A 915 4.40 31.76 4.08
N GLY A 916 4.41 31.74 2.74
CA GLY A 916 3.88 32.85 1.94
C GLY A 916 2.38 33.07 2.14
N LEU A 917 1.58 32.00 2.27
CA LEU A 917 0.14 32.09 2.53
C LEU A 917 -0.15 32.79 3.85
N VAL A 918 0.54 32.43 4.94
CA VAL A 918 0.33 33.02 6.27
C VAL A 918 0.61 34.53 6.23
N GLU A 919 1.72 34.93 5.61
CA GLU A 919 2.11 36.34 5.49
C GLU A 919 1.14 37.14 4.60
N LYS A 920 0.75 36.60 3.44
CA LYS A 920 -0.12 37.32 2.47
C LYS A 920 -1.59 37.36 2.88
N ALA A 921 -2.10 36.35 3.57
CA ALA A 921 -3.51 36.30 3.96
C ALA A 921 -3.82 37.22 5.15
N ASP A 922 -2.96 37.22 6.17
CA ASP A 922 -3.12 38.05 7.36
C ASP A 922 -1.77 38.45 7.97
N ALA A 923 -1.22 39.55 7.45
CA ALA A 923 0.04 40.13 7.87
C ALA A 923 0.16 40.44 9.38
N ALA A 924 -0.97 40.56 10.09
CA ALA A 924 -1.00 40.71 11.55
C ALA A 924 -0.76 39.37 12.27
N THR A 925 -1.38 38.29 11.82
CA THR A 925 -1.13 36.94 12.35
C THR A 925 0.32 36.51 12.11
N PHE A 926 0.87 36.78 10.92
CA PHE A 926 2.28 36.51 10.66
C PHE A 926 3.22 37.31 11.57
N ALA A 927 2.88 38.56 11.90
CA ALA A 927 3.64 39.35 12.88
C ALA A 927 3.67 38.69 14.26
N ASP A 928 2.50 38.23 14.73
CA ASP A 928 2.33 37.57 16.01
C ASP A 928 3.15 36.26 16.07
N VAL A 929 3.18 35.49 14.97
CA VAL A 929 4.03 34.30 14.82
C VAL A 929 5.51 34.66 14.85
N ALA A 930 5.92 35.70 14.12
CA ALA A 930 7.31 36.16 14.08
C ALA A 930 7.81 36.64 15.45
N ASP A 931 6.94 37.22 16.28
CA ASP A 931 7.27 37.64 17.65
C ASP A 931 7.43 36.46 18.64
N ARG A 932 6.90 35.28 18.30
CA ARG A 932 7.03 34.04 19.10
C ARG A 932 8.16 33.12 18.63
N LEU A 933 8.81 33.47 17.53
CA LEU A 933 9.81 32.62 16.89
C LEU A 933 11.09 32.54 17.73
N ASP A 934 11.61 31.33 17.93
CA ASP A 934 12.91 31.11 18.57
C ASP A 934 14.02 31.28 17.52
N PHE A 935 14.61 32.48 17.50
CA PHE A 935 15.67 32.84 16.57
C PHE A 935 16.99 32.09 16.83
N ALA A 936 17.24 31.62 18.05
CA ALA A 936 18.44 30.83 18.35
C ALA A 936 18.32 29.44 17.72
N LYS A 937 17.14 28.82 17.83
CA LYS A 937 16.85 27.56 17.17
C LYS A 937 16.84 27.68 15.65
N LEU A 938 16.34 28.80 15.11
CA LEU A 938 16.36 29.06 13.67
C LEU A 938 17.79 29.16 13.15
N GLU A 939 18.67 29.84 13.89
CA GLU A 939 20.10 29.93 13.58
C GLU A 939 20.77 28.55 13.60
N GLU A 940 20.55 27.74 14.64
CA GLU A 940 21.09 26.37 14.73
C GLU A 940 20.67 25.53 13.52
N SER A 941 19.41 25.65 13.12
CA SER A 941 18.85 24.90 12.00
C SER A 941 19.36 25.37 10.63
N LEU A 942 19.71 26.65 10.47
CA LEU A 942 20.37 27.16 9.27
C LEU A 942 21.86 26.82 9.21
N ALA A 943 22.50 26.61 10.37
CA ALA A 943 23.91 26.22 10.52
C ALA A 943 24.14 24.72 10.21
N THR A 944 23.86 24.31 8.97
CA THR A 944 24.02 22.91 8.56
C THR A 944 25.50 22.48 8.58
N PRO A 945 25.82 21.19 8.91
CA PRO A 945 27.21 20.69 8.86
C PRO A 945 27.86 20.81 7.48
N GLU A 946 27.02 20.85 6.44
CA GLU A 946 27.41 20.99 5.04
C GLU A 946 27.69 22.45 4.66
N GLY A 947 27.46 23.43 5.56
CA GLY A 947 27.72 24.85 5.31
C GLY A 947 26.81 25.47 4.24
N ARG A 948 25.64 24.88 4.00
CA ARG A 948 24.66 25.34 3.01
C ARG A 948 23.25 25.35 3.61
N PRO A 949 22.71 26.53 3.95
CA PRO A 949 21.33 26.65 4.40
C PRO A 949 20.32 26.21 3.32
N SER A 950 19.17 25.69 3.74
CA SER A 950 18.11 25.29 2.80
C SER A 950 17.44 26.50 2.15
N GLY A 951 17.06 26.39 0.87
CA GLY A 951 16.40 27.47 0.14
C GLY A 951 15.08 27.91 0.79
N THR A 952 14.30 26.98 1.35
CA THR A 952 13.06 27.28 2.08
C THR A 952 13.35 27.98 3.42
N GLY A 953 14.42 27.63 4.12
CA GLY A 953 14.86 28.32 5.34
C GLY A 953 15.26 29.77 5.05
N LEU A 954 16.01 30.00 3.96
CA LEU A 954 16.35 31.35 3.51
C LEU A 954 15.12 32.13 3.02
N TYR A 955 14.14 31.46 2.41
CA TYR A 955 12.87 32.09 2.05
C TYR A 955 12.08 32.56 3.28
N LEU A 956 12.05 31.79 4.37
CA LEU A 956 11.50 32.23 5.65
C LEU A 956 12.22 33.49 6.14
N CYS A 957 13.56 33.50 6.10
CA CYS A 957 14.34 34.69 6.46
C CYS A 957 13.94 35.90 5.61
N VAL A 958 13.69 35.74 4.31
CA VAL A 958 13.21 36.85 3.45
C VAL A 958 11.85 37.37 3.90
N GLN A 959 10.92 36.51 4.32
CA GLN A 959 9.63 36.96 4.84
C GLN A 959 9.75 37.64 6.21
N LEU A 960 10.66 37.17 7.07
CA LEU A 960 10.95 37.77 8.36
C LEU A 960 11.70 39.11 8.22
N PHE A 961 12.55 39.25 7.20
CA PHE A 961 13.45 40.38 7.00
C PHE A 961 12.72 41.72 6.91
N GLU A 962 11.50 41.76 6.39
CA GLU A 962 10.71 43.00 6.35
C GLU A 962 10.39 43.59 7.74
N ARG A 963 10.45 42.77 8.80
CA ARG A 963 10.01 43.14 10.16
C ARG A 963 11.06 42.91 11.23
N LYS A 964 11.93 41.92 11.03
CA LYS A 964 12.99 41.45 11.95
C LYS A 964 14.34 41.52 11.24
N SER A 965 14.58 42.64 10.55
CA SER A 965 15.76 42.83 9.69
C SER A 965 17.06 42.66 10.46
N ASP A 966 17.10 43.15 11.71
CA ASP A 966 18.30 43.15 12.53
C ASP A 966 18.63 41.73 13.01
N GLU A 967 17.63 40.98 13.48
CA GLU A 967 17.78 39.60 13.92
C GLU A 967 18.20 38.69 12.76
N VAL A 968 17.53 38.79 11.61
CA VAL A 968 17.87 38.01 10.41
C VAL A 968 19.27 38.36 9.92
N ARG A 969 19.62 39.65 9.86
CA ARG A 969 20.96 40.09 9.44
C ARG A 969 22.04 39.58 10.40
N LEU A 970 21.82 39.63 11.71
CA LEU A 970 22.75 39.12 12.72
C LEU A 970 23.00 37.62 12.60
N ILE A 971 21.95 36.83 12.30
CA ILE A 971 22.09 35.39 12.03
C ILE A 971 22.94 35.18 10.76
N LEU A 972 22.61 35.86 9.65
CA LEU A 972 23.36 35.72 8.40
C LEU A 972 24.83 36.15 8.54
N ASP A 973 25.10 37.19 9.33
CA ASP A 973 26.45 37.66 9.65
C ASP A 973 27.28 36.58 10.37
N ARG A 974 26.69 35.89 11.36
CA ARG A 974 27.33 34.78 12.09
C ARG A 974 27.47 33.51 11.26
N LEU A 975 26.55 33.24 10.33
CA LEU A 975 26.60 32.09 9.43
C LEU A 975 27.67 32.25 8.35
N GLU A 976 27.92 33.49 7.89
CA GLU A 976 28.80 33.77 6.75
C GLU A 976 30.13 33.01 6.78
N PRO A 977 30.93 33.00 7.87
CA PRO A 977 32.23 32.33 7.89
C PRO A 977 32.15 30.82 7.60
N SER A 978 31.00 30.18 7.89
CA SER A 978 30.77 28.75 7.69
C SER A 978 30.19 28.40 6.32
N LEU A 979 29.72 29.39 5.56
CA LEU A 979 29.14 29.17 4.24
C LEU A 979 30.16 28.61 3.26
N ILE A 980 29.76 27.59 2.50
CA ILE A 980 30.52 27.02 1.38
C ILE A 980 29.92 27.39 0.01
N ALA A 981 28.70 27.92 0.00
CA ALA A 981 28.01 28.41 -1.19
C ALA A 981 27.18 29.64 -0.80
N LEU A 982 27.16 30.66 -1.66
CA LEU A 982 26.40 31.88 -1.43
C LEU A 982 25.07 31.81 -2.18
N ASP A 983 23.96 31.94 -1.46
CA ASP A 983 22.62 31.99 -2.03
C ASP A 983 22.19 33.44 -2.30
N SER A 984 21.50 33.66 -3.41
CA SER A 984 20.94 34.95 -3.81
C SER A 984 20.02 35.61 -2.77
N PHE A 985 19.34 34.84 -1.93
CA PHE A 985 18.55 35.38 -0.83
C PHE A 985 19.40 36.12 0.20
N ILE A 986 20.61 35.63 0.49
CA ILE A 986 21.55 36.28 1.42
C ILE A 986 22.01 37.61 0.82
N ALA A 987 22.36 37.63 -0.47
CA ALA A 987 22.77 38.86 -1.18
C ALA A 987 21.66 39.91 -1.22
N PHE A 988 20.40 39.49 -1.33
CA PHE A 988 19.25 40.40 -1.28
C PHE A 988 19.03 41.02 0.11
N MET A 989 19.08 40.21 1.17
CA MET A 989 18.80 40.64 2.55
C MET A 989 19.97 41.41 3.19
N ALA A 990 21.19 40.88 3.05
CA ALA A 990 22.39 41.38 3.72
C ALA A 990 23.54 41.57 2.70
N PRO A 991 23.47 42.61 1.85
CA PRO A 991 24.44 42.82 0.77
C PRO A 991 25.88 43.02 1.29
N ASP A 992 26.05 43.52 2.50
CA ASP A 992 27.37 43.62 3.16
C ASP A 992 27.95 42.26 3.56
N VAL A 993 27.11 41.36 4.05
CA VAL A 993 27.50 39.97 4.37
C VAL A 993 27.86 39.22 3.09
N ALA A 994 27.02 39.35 2.05
CA ALA A 994 27.30 38.78 0.74
C ALA A 994 28.57 39.36 0.11
N ALA A 995 28.85 40.65 0.26
CA ALA A 995 30.07 41.26 -0.26
C ALA A 995 31.34 40.66 0.37
N ARG A 996 31.31 40.32 1.66
CA ARG A 996 32.43 39.60 2.33
C ARG A 996 32.57 38.16 1.81
N ALA A 997 31.46 37.44 1.66
CA ALA A 997 31.45 36.08 1.10
C ALA A 997 31.98 36.03 -0.34
N LEU A 998 31.56 36.97 -1.19
CA LEU A 998 32.03 37.13 -2.57
C LEU A 998 33.55 37.39 -2.60
N ARG A 999 34.04 38.32 -1.77
CA ARG A 999 35.49 38.61 -1.67
C ARG A 999 36.31 37.46 -1.08
N ARG A 1000 35.69 36.59 -0.28
CA ARG A 1000 36.28 35.32 0.19
C ARG A 1000 36.35 34.25 -0.90
N GLY A 1001 35.65 34.46 -2.02
CA GLY A 1001 35.69 33.61 -3.20
C GLY A 1001 34.49 32.68 -3.37
N LEU A 1002 33.38 32.91 -2.66
CA LEU A 1002 32.14 32.17 -2.92
C LEU A 1002 31.45 32.73 -4.18
N PRO A 1003 31.13 31.91 -5.20
CA PRO A 1003 30.39 32.37 -6.36
C PRO A 1003 28.92 32.64 -6.00
N LEU A 1004 28.29 33.57 -6.72
CA LEU A 1004 26.86 33.89 -6.60
C LEU A 1004 26.16 33.63 -7.93
N ASP A 1005 25.45 32.50 -8.00
CA ASP A 1005 24.64 32.13 -9.15
C ASP A 1005 23.26 32.81 -9.08
N LEU A 1006 22.95 33.60 -10.11
CA LEU A 1006 21.70 34.35 -10.23
C LEU A 1006 20.55 33.55 -10.88
N GLY A 1007 20.83 32.34 -11.39
CA GLY A 1007 19.82 31.47 -12.01
C GLY A 1007 19.28 32.00 -13.34
N LEU A 1008 20.10 32.73 -14.09
CA LEU A 1008 19.73 33.39 -15.35
C LEU A 1008 19.49 32.38 -16.48
N ASP A 1009 20.13 31.21 -16.43
CA ASP A 1009 19.88 30.05 -17.30
C ASP A 1009 18.46 29.47 -17.16
N HIS A 1010 17.79 29.79 -16.05
CA HIS A 1010 16.39 29.42 -15.77
C HIS A 1010 15.43 30.62 -15.87
N HIS A 1011 15.84 31.69 -16.57
CA HIS A 1011 15.03 32.88 -16.84
C HIS A 1011 14.57 33.64 -15.58
N ARG A 1012 15.36 33.64 -14.50
CA ARG A 1012 15.04 34.36 -13.24
C ARG A 1012 15.36 35.86 -13.27
N TRP A 1013 15.08 36.51 -14.40
CA TRP A 1013 15.52 37.88 -14.70
C TRP A 1013 15.12 38.91 -13.63
N GLY A 1014 13.85 38.93 -13.22
CA GLY A 1014 13.36 39.89 -12.23
C GLY A 1014 13.99 39.73 -10.84
N TRP A 1015 14.22 38.48 -10.41
CA TRP A 1015 14.88 38.20 -9.12
C TRP A 1015 16.36 38.59 -9.17
N ALA A 1016 17.06 38.20 -10.23
CA ALA A 1016 18.45 38.56 -10.44
C ALA A 1016 18.64 40.09 -10.45
N ALA A 1017 17.74 40.83 -11.11
CA ALA A 1017 17.77 42.29 -11.14
C ALA A 1017 17.65 42.89 -9.73
N ALA A 1018 16.72 42.38 -8.92
CA ALA A 1018 16.53 42.84 -7.54
C ALA A 1018 17.76 42.56 -6.66
N VAL A 1019 18.37 41.38 -6.79
CA VAL A 1019 19.60 41.02 -6.06
C VAL A 1019 20.76 41.92 -6.45
N VAL A 1020 20.98 42.13 -7.75
CA VAL A 1020 22.06 42.98 -8.26
C VAL A 1020 21.85 44.45 -7.88
N ALA A 1021 20.63 44.97 -7.95
CA ALA A 1021 20.33 46.34 -7.51
C ALA A 1021 20.65 46.54 -6.01
N ARG A 1022 20.26 45.58 -5.16
CA ARG A 1022 20.58 45.62 -3.73
C ARG A 1022 22.07 45.54 -3.44
N LEU A 1023 22.80 44.73 -4.21
CA LEU A 1023 24.26 44.67 -4.11
C LEU A 1023 24.90 45.96 -4.59
N ALA A 1024 24.39 46.58 -5.65
CA ALA A 1024 24.90 47.83 -6.22
C ALA A 1024 24.72 49.04 -5.29
N GLU A 1025 23.62 49.08 -4.53
CA GLU A 1025 23.41 50.07 -3.46
C GLU A 1025 24.52 50.02 -2.39
N HIS A 1026 25.10 48.84 -2.15
CA HIS A 1026 26.18 48.64 -1.19
C HIS A 1026 27.57 48.82 -1.85
N ASP A 1027 27.77 48.19 -3.00
CA ASP A 1027 29.02 48.17 -3.77
C ASP A 1027 28.73 47.92 -5.27
N ALA A 1028 28.62 49.01 -6.03
CA ALA A 1028 28.35 48.96 -7.47
C ALA A 1028 29.45 48.25 -8.27
N GLY A 1029 30.71 48.34 -7.85
CA GLY A 1029 31.83 47.66 -8.52
C GLY A 1029 31.71 46.14 -8.36
N LEU A 1030 31.41 45.68 -7.15
CA LEU A 1030 31.19 44.26 -6.89
C LEU A 1030 29.94 43.72 -7.58
N ALA A 1031 28.87 44.51 -7.67
CA ALA A 1031 27.67 44.15 -8.42
C ALA A 1031 27.96 43.94 -9.91
N LEU A 1032 28.77 44.80 -10.52
CA LEU A 1032 29.23 44.63 -11.90
C LEU A 1032 30.03 43.33 -12.07
N GLU A 1033 30.96 43.02 -11.15
CA GLU A 1033 31.72 41.76 -11.19
C GLU A 1033 30.83 40.53 -11.06
N VAL A 1034 29.73 40.58 -10.28
CA VAL A 1034 28.75 39.49 -10.17
C VAL A 1034 28.01 39.28 -11.49
N VAL A 1035 27.59 40.36 -12.16
CA VAL A 1035 26.94 40.27 -13.47
C VAL A 1035 27.89 39.63 -14.49
N GLU A 1036 29.15 40.05 -14.50
CA GLU A 1036 30.19 39.48 -15.36
C GLU A 1036 30.47 38.00 -15.06
N ALA A 1037 30.53 37.62 -13.79
CA ALA A 1037 30.69 36.22 -13.39
C ALA A 1037 29.52 35.31 -13.85
N ASN A 1038 28.33 35.89 -14.05
CA ASN A 1038 27.14 35.20 -14.55
C ASN A 1038 26.94 35.31 -16.07
N ARG A 1039 27.91 35.87 -16.82
CA ARG A 1039 27.86 36.09 -18.28
C ARG A 1039 27.38 34.86 -19.07
N ALA A 1040 27.93 33.68 -18.78
CA ALA A 1040 27.53 32.44 -19.46
C ALA A 1040 26.07 32.04 -19.18
N GLY A 1041 25.57 32.29 -17.96
CA GLY A 1041 24.17 32.08 -17.58
C GLY A 1041 23.22 33.02 -18.33
N VAL A 1042 23.63 34.27 -18.56
CA VAL A 1042 22.85 35.23 -19.36
C VAL A 1042 22.76 34.78 -20.82
N ILE A 1043 23.88 34.37 -21.42
CA ILE A 1043 23.91 33.89 -22.80
C ILE A 1043 23.01 32.66 -22.96
N GLU A 1044 23.08 31.70 -22.03
CA GLU A 1044 22.24 30.49 -22.07
C GLU A 1044 20.75 30.83 -21.95
N GLY A 1045 20.38 31.69 -20.99
CA GLY A 1045 18.99 32.12 -20.78
C GLY A 1045 18.42 32.95 -21.94
N LEU A 1046 19.25 33.69 -22.67
CA LEU A 1046 18.81 34.40 -23.88
C LEU A 1046 18.77 33.48 -25.12
N THR A 1047 19.41 32.32 -25.08
CA THR A 1047 19.48 31.36 -26.19
C THR A 1047 18.36 30.31 -26.15
N ASN A 1048 18.01 29.84 -24.95
CA ASN A 1048 17.03 28.77 -24.75
C ASN A 1048 15.64 29.32 -24.42
N ASN A 1049 14.59 28.82 -25.10
CA ASN A 1049 13.20 29.26 -24.90
C ASN A 1049 12.31 28.14 -24.36
N THR A 1050 12.74 27.49 -23.27
CA THR A 1050 12.12 26.27 -22.72
C THR A 1050 10.96 26.55 -21.75
N SER A 1051 10.86 27.72 -21.11
CA SER A 1051 9.80 28.14 -20.18
C SER A 1051 9.05 29.41 -20.64
N ASP A 1052 8.48 30.23 -19.73
CA ASP A 1052 8.07 31.63 -20.01
C ASP A 1052 9.33 32.53 -19.93
N PRO A 1053 10.13 32.64 -21.01
CA PRO A 1053 11.58 32.86 -20.91
C PRO A 1053 11.96 34.33 -20.64
N PHE A 1054 11.01 35.24 -20.72
CA PHE A 1054 11.28 36.68 -20.83
C PHE A 1054 10.61 37.52 -19.75
N ASP A 1055 9.95 36.89 -18.76
CA ASP A 1055 9.26 37.61 -17.70
C ASP A 1055 10.22 38.50 -16.88
N ASN A 1056 9.90 39.80 -16.81
CA ASN A 1056 10.67 40.85 -16.13
C ASN A 1056 12.11 41.03 -16.65
N LEU A 1057 12.40 40.62 -17.88
CA LEU A 1057 13.71 40.82 -18.51
C LEU A 1057 14.10 42.31 -18.63
N ASN A 1058 13.13 43.20 -18.77
CA ASN A 1058 13.40 44.65 -18.81
C ASN A 1058 14.05 45.16 -17.51
N ALA A 1059 13.62 44.65 -16.34
CA ALA A 1059 14.22 45.05 -15.07
C ALA A 1059 15.70 44.63 -14.98
N TRP A 1060 16.03 43.46 -15.54
CA TRP A 1060 17.43 43.02 -15.64
C TRP A 1060 18.25 43.93 -16.56
N VAL A 1061 17.71 44.27 -17.74
CA VAL A 1061 18.35 45.20 -18.69
C VAL A 1061 18.58 46.57 -18.05
N GLU A 1062 17.57 47.14 -17.38
CA GLU A 1062 17.65 48.45 -16.71
C GLU A 1062 18.73 48.49 -15.61
N VAL A 1063 18.84 47.43 -14.80
CA VAL A 1063 19.87 47.32 -13.75
C VAL A 1063 21.26 47.16 -14.37
N CYS A 1064 21.40 46.37 -15.44
CA CYS A 1064 22.66 46.26 -16.17
C CYS A 1064 23.09 47.60 -16.77
N ASP A 1065 22.16 48.35 -17.39
CA ASP A 1065 22.46 49.65 -17.99
C ASP A 1065 22.89 50.69 -16.95
N HIS A 1066 22.34 50.62 -15.72
CA HIS A 1066 22.76 51.48 -14.62
C HIS A 1066 24.18 51.18 -14.13
N LEU A 1067 24.61 49.92 -14.20
CA LEU A 1067 25.96 49.51 -13.83
C LEU A 1067 26.96 49.81 -14.94
N ASP A 1068 26.65 49.39 -16.17
CA ASP A 1068 27.40 49.66 -17.39
C ASP A 1068 26.48 49.57 -18.61
N SER A 1069 26.23 50.71 -19.25
CA SER A 1069 25.39 50.83 -20.46
C SER A 1069 25.83 49.98 -21.65
N THR A 1070 27.06 49.43 -21.66
CA THR A 1070 27.61 48.61 -22.74
C THR A 1070 27.47 47.09 -22.50
N LEU A 1071 27.07 46.67 -21.30
CA LEU A 1071 27.09 45.27 -20.87
C LEU A 1071 26.11 44.40 -21.68
N ILE A 1072 24.88 44.86 -21.84
CA ILE A 1072 23.85 44.15 -22.61
C ILE A 1072 24.22 44.05 -24.10
N ASP A 1073 24.78 45.12 -24.68
CA ASP A 1073 25.19 45.12 -26.08
C ASP A 1073 26.35 44.14 -26.33
N THR A 1074 27.26 44.01 -25.37
CA THR A 1074 28.36 43.02 -25.40
C THR A 1074 27.81 41.59 -25.33
N LEU A 1075 26.87 41.31 -24.43
CA LEU A 1075 26.24 39.99 -24.30
C LEU A 1075 25.44 39.59 -25.54
N ILE A 1076 24.73 40.54 -26.15
CA ILE A 1076 23.99 40.32 -27.40
C ILE A 1076 24.94 39.93 -28.55
N ALA A 1077 26.12 40.56 -28.63
CA ALA A 1077 27.11 40.24 -29.65
C ALA A 1077 27.71 38.83 -29.51
N GLU A 1078 27.67 38.24 -28.31
CA GLU A 1078 28.18 36.90 -27.99
C GLU A 1078 27.15 35.78 -28.21
N LEU A 1079 25.90 36.10 -28.56
CA LEU A 1079 24.85 35.10 -28.78
C LEU A 1079 25.16 34.19 -29.98
N PRO A 1080 24.92 32.86 -29.87
CA PRO A 1080 25.15 31.94 -30.96
C PRO A 1080 24.16 32.14 -32.12
N GLU A 1081 24.54 31.68 -33.31
CA GLU A 1081 23.68 31.73 -34.50
C GLU A 1081 22.34 31.02 -34.25
N GLY A 1082 21.25 31.67 -34.64
CA GLY A 1082 19.86 31.23 -34.45
C GLY A 1082 19.25 31.57 -33.10
N ALA A 1083 20.00 32.12 -32.14
CA ALA A 1083 19.47 32.49 -30.82
C ALA A 1083 18.42 33.60 -30.91
N VAL A 1084 18.72 34.69 -31.62
CA VAL A 1084 17.81 35.84 -31.77
C VAL A 1084 16.57 35.42 -32.55
N SER A 1085 16.72 34.62 -33.60
CA SER A 1085 15.60 34.10 -34.39
C SER A 1085 14.58 33.33 -33.54
N LYS A 1086 15.02 32.61 -32.50
CA LYS A 1086 14.13 31.87 -31.59
C LYS A 1086 13.25 32.78 -30.73
N TRP A 1087 13.62 34.06 -30.53
CA TRP A 1087 12.80 35.04 -29.78
C TRP A 1087 11.43 35.30 -30.41
N GLU A 1088 11.22 34.89 -31.68
CA GLU A 1088 9.90 34.81 -32.31
C GLU A 1088 8.83 34.18 -31.40
N ARG A 1089 9.21 33.15 -30.62
CA ARG A 1089 8.28 32.43 -29.73
C ARG A 1089 7.67 33.34 -28.66
N ALA A 1090 8.41 34.35 -28.20
CA ALA A 1090 7.94 35.35 -27.22
C ALA A 1090 7.08 36.45 -27.83
N ILE A 1091 7.31 36.73 -29.11
CA ILE A 1091 6.57 37.72 -29.90
C ILE A 1091 5.19 37.15 -30.31
N LYS A 1092 5.11 35.84 -30.57
CA LYS A 1092 3.86 35.10 -30.78
C LYS A 1092 3.06 34.99 -29.48
N ARG A 1093 1.73 34.91 -29.58
CA ARG A 1093 0.82 34.71 -28.44
C ARG A 1093 0.73 33.20 -28.17
N PRO A 1094 1.40 32.63 -27.15
CA PRO A 1094 1.34 31.19 -26.92
C PRO A 1094 -0.03 30.87 -26.31
N GLN A 1095 -0.80 29.97 -26.93
CA GLN A 1095 -2.12 29.53 -26.46
C GLN A 1095 -2.13 29.05 -24.99
N ARG A 1096 -0.98 28.67 -24.44
CA ARG A 1096 -0.82 28.08 -23.10
C ARG A 1096 -0.52 29.09 -21.96
N TYR A 1097 -0.13 30.34 -22.25
CA TYR A 1097 0.38 31.30 -21.23
C TYR A 1097 -0.27 32.70 -21.29
N GLY A 1098 -1.35 32.88 -22.05
CA GLY A 1098 -2.27 34.03 -21.95
C GLY A 1098 -1.79 35.38 -22.54
N HIS A 1099 -0.49 35.70 -22.52
CA HIS A 1099 0.01 37.02 -22.92
C HIS A 1099 1.26 36.97 -23.82
N SER A 1100 1.35 37.86 -24.81
CA SER A 1100 2.58 38.06 -25.60
C SER A 1100 3.56 38.92 -24.83
N ARG A 1101 4.85 38.56 -24.80
CA ARG A 1101 5.91 39.29 -24.06
C ARG A 1101 6.62 40.33 -24.92
N ARG A 1102 5.92 40.91 -25.89
CA ARG A 1102 6.46 41.84 -26.90
C ARG A 1102 7.18 43.03 -26.26
N ASP A 1103 6.58 43.64 -25.24
CA ASP A 1103 7.12 44.81 -24.56
C ASP A 1103 8.42 44.52 -23.79
N GLN A 1104 8.61 43.28 -23.33
CA GLN A 1104 9.81 42.88 -22.59
C GLN A 1104 10.98 42.53 -23.52
N ILE A 1105 10.71 42.00 -24.72
CA ILE A 1105 11.76 41.58 -25.67
C ILE A 1105 12.10 42.63 -26.73
N ALA A 1106 11.20 43.59 -27.01
CA ALA A 1106 11.41 44.62 -28.03
C ALA A 1106 12.72 45.42 -27.86
N PRO A 1107 13.09 45.90 -26.65
CA PRO A 1107 14.33 46.66 -26.45
C PRO A 1107 15.59 45.87 -26.85
N LEU A 1108 15.61 44.55 -26.60
CA LEU A 1108 16.71 43.66 -26.95
C LEU A 1108 16.77 43.41 -28.45
N VAL A 1109 15.62 43.25 -29.13
CA VAL A 1109 15.57 43.16 -30.60
C VAL A 1109 16.12 44.43 -31.25
N PHE A 1110 15.81 45.61 -30.72
CA PHE A 1110 16.35 46.88 -31.23
C PHE A 1110 17.85 47.06 -30.96
N ARG A 1111 18.38 46.52 -29.86
CA ARG A 1111 19.84 46.48 -29.60
C ARG A 1111 20.54 45.49 -30.55
N ALA A 1112 19.98 44.31 -30.73
CA ALA A 1112 20.49 43.31 -31.68
C ALA A 1112 20.52 43.84 -33.13
N ALA A 1113 19.51 44.59 -33.58
CA ALA A 1113 19.48 45.22 -34.90
C ALA A 1113 20.56 46.32 -35.10
N ARG A 1114 21.11 46.86 -34.01
CA ARG A 1114 22.23 47.83 -34.01
C ARG A 1114 23.60 47.17 -33.85
N THR A 1115 23.64 45.87 -33.58
CA THR A 1115 24.87 45.07 -33.43
C THR A 1115 25.43 44.66 -34.81
N GLY A 1116 26.61 44.04 -34.88
CA GLY A 1116 27.18 43.46 -36.10
C GLY A 1116 26.89 41.95 -36.26
N GLY A 1117 27.25 41.37 -37.40
CA GLY A 1117 27.25 39.91 -37.60
C GLY A 1117 25.86 39.27 -37.82
N HIS A 1118 25.74 37.98 -37.49
CA HIS A 1118 24.50 37.19 -37.67
C HIS A 1118 23.34 37.71 -36.81
N VAL A 1119 23.64 38.18 -35.60
CA VAL A 1119 22.69 38.77 -34.64
C VAL A 1119 21.86 39.89 -35.27
N LYS A 1120 22.51 40.77 -36.06
CA LYS A 1120 21.83 41.86 -36.78
C LYS A 1120 20.84 41.33 -37.81
N SER A 1121 21.30 40.42 -38.67
CA SER A 1121 20.50 39.82 -39.74
C SER A 1121 19.26 39.10 -39.18
N GLU A 1122 19.42 38.39 -38.06
CA GLU A 1122 18.33 37.72 -37.37
C GLU A 1122 17.31 38.70 -36.77
N ALA A 1123 17.79 39.77 -36.12
CA ALA A 1123 16.93 40.81 -35.54
C ALA A 1123 16.15 41.58 -36.63
N GLU A 1124 16.81 41.96 -37.73
CA GLU A 1124 16.16 42.57 -38.89
C GLU A 1124 15.10 41.63 -39.50
N GLY A 1125 15.37 40.32 -39.54
CA GLY A 1125 14.41 39.29 -39.93
C GLY A 1125 13.17 39.24 -39.04
N LEU A 1126 13.33 39.37 -37.71
CA LEU A 1126 12.21 39.47 -36.77
C LEU A 1126 11.39 40.76 -36.96
N LEU A 1127 12.05 41.91 -37.16
CA LEU A 1127 11.38 43.20 -37.38
C LEU A 1127 10.58 43.21 -38.70
N GLN A 1128 11.09 42.58 -39.76
CA GLN A 1128 10.35 42.39 -41.01
C GLN A 1128 9.14 41.46 -40.83
N ARG A 1129 9.31 40.36 -40.09
CA ARG A 1129 8.26 39.34 -39.87
C ARG A 1129 7.15 39.82 -38.92
N PHE A 1130 7.45 40.75 -38.01
CA PHE A 1130 6.49 41.28 -37.03
C PHE A 1130 6.36 42.82 -37.10
N PRO A 1131 5.58 43.37 -38.06
CA PRO A 1131 5.43 44.82 -38.24
C PRO A 1131 4.83 45.59 -37.05
N ALA A 1132 4.18 44.89 -36.11
CA ALA A 1132 3.72 45.47 -34.85
C ALA A 1132 4.88 45.76 -33.89
N LEU A 1133 5.94 44.96 -33.92
CA LEU A 1133 7.17 45.15 -33.13
C LEU A 1133 7.97 46.34 -33.66
N ALA A 1134 8.11 46.47 -34.98
CA ALA A 1134 8.79 47.60 -35.62
C ALA A 1134 8.15 48.96 -35.31
N ARG A 1135 6.82 49.01 -35.12
CA ARG A 1135 6.09 50.23 -34.73
C ARG A 1135 6.42 50.72 -33.31
N MET A 1136 6.89 49.84 -32.43
CA MET A 1136 7.31 50.20 -31.06
C MET A 1136 8.69 50.88 -31.03
N GLN A 1137 9.40 50.95 -32.16
CA GLN A 1137 10.69 51.66 -32.29
C GLN A 1137 10.50 53.17 -32.55
N LEU A 1138 9.30 53.59 -32.98
CA LEU A 1138 8.97 54.94 -33.44
C LEU A 1138 8.20 55.78 -32.41
N GLY A 1139 7.83 55.18 -31.27
CA GLY A 1139 7.21 55.84 -30.12
C GLY A 1139 8.02 55.57 -28.87
#